data_AF-A0A9R1CY87-F1
#
_entry.id   AF-A0A9R1CY87-F1
#
_cell.length_a   1.000
_cell.length_b   1.000
_cell.length_c   1.000
_cell.angle_alpha   90.00
_cell.angle_beta   90.00
_cell.angle_gamma   90.00
#
_symmetry.space_group_name_H-M   'P 1'
#
loop_
_entity.id
_entity.type
_entity.pdbx_description
1 polymer ?
#
loop_
_entity_poly.entity_id
_entity_poly.type
_entity_poly.pdbx_seq_one_letter_code
_entity_poly.pdbx_strand_id
1 'polypeptide(L)'
;MKKYFNTLIRLAPMLLLVLTAAGCRQDDTVIYPDEQNTGAASSGSIKGMYVLNEGNMGSNKATLDYLDFSTGTYSRNIYPSRNPGEVMELGDVGNDIKIYGQRLWMSINQSNKVEVARAADAVSIGHVDIPNCRSLAFDKGFAYVSSYVGPVNGRSVLGQVYKVDTASLRIVATCTVGYQPEEMAIVGNRLYVANSGGYNAMQGMGYDRTVSVIDLSTFSVVKTISVAPNLFRVKADRYGSVWISSRGDYASVPSRLYEIYNDEVVDSVDVSVDGFDIHGDSLVYYGNHHYGVIDLRTGRIVNSDFIRQSPSDPIRTPYGIIVQPVTGDVFVMDATNYVSSGKLFCFSRDGKYKWSTWTGDIPGHACFTSEGSTTATGPQPTTPSAYISAVDEYRPAPGQFVNVLPQIDADDNADSAAAKCTKAIAGSMNGLITLGAYGGYVTFHFDHRVRNLEGNDLMIKGNAFNGNSEPGIVMVSVDANHNGKPDDEWYELRGSADADSVGKVVYGYSITYNPSPMADIPWTDNRGGNGFVYRNSSHQQEYFPLWVHGSMTFTGTLLPHNGRQVNVGAGVRNWFLDSFAWGYVDNSGTDEGCSFDISNAVDSQRRPVSLEAIDFVRVYSAENQYCGWLGETSTEVCGAMDLHTK
;
A
#
# COMPACT_ATOMS: atom_id res chain seq x y z
N MET A 1 -30.65 -21.68 82.79
CA MET A 1 -30.52 -20.90 81.54
C MET A 1 -29.08 -20.69 81.02
N LYS A 2 -28.02 -21.14 81.69
CA LYS A 2 -26.62 -20.95 81.23
C LYS A 2 -26.10 -21.99 80.22
N LYS A 3 -26.82 -23.10 79.97
CA LYS A 3 -26.39 -24.17 79.04
C LYS A 3 -26.84 -24.00 77.58
N TYR A 4 -27.81 -23.12 77.29
CA TYR A 4 -28.27 -22.86 75.91
C TYR A 4 -27.69 -21.57 75.30
N PHE A 5 -27.13 -20.69 76.12
CA PHE A 5 -26.55 -19.41 75.67
C PHE A 5 -25.22 -19.60 74.93
N ASN A 6 -24.41 -20.59 75.33
CA ASN A 6 -23.13 -20.89 74.68
C ASN A 6 -23.27 -21.64 73.34
N THR A 7 -24.41 -22.27 73.07
CA THR A 7 -24.67 -22.94 71.78
C THR A 7 -25.17 -21.94 70.73
N LEU A 8 -25.94 -20.93 71.15
CA LEU A 8 -26.38 -19.82 70.27
C LEU A 8 -25.24 -18.88 69.85
N ILE A 9 -24.24 -18.66 70.70
CA ILE A 9 -23.08 -17.81 70.39
C ILE A 9 -22.08 -18.51 69.44
N ARG A 10 -22.09 -19.84 69.34
CA ARG A 10 -21.22 -20.59 68.41
C ARG A 10 -21.83 -20.82 67.03
N LEU A 11 -23.14 -20.62 66.86
CA LEU A 11 -23.82 -20.68 65.57
C LEU A 11 -23.95 -19.30 64.89
N ALA A 12 -23.82 -18.21 65.65
CA ALA A 12 -23.83 -16.84 65.12
C ALA A 12 -22.69 -16.53 64.11
N PRO A 13 -21.43 -16.99 64.27
CA PRO A 13 -20.39 -16.75 63.28
C PRO A 13 -20.58 -17.59 62.03
N MET A 14 -21.23 -18.76 62.15
CA MET A 14 -21.48 -19.68 61.03
C MET A 14 -22.65 -19.23 60.17
N LEU A 15 -23.68 -18.60 60.77
CA LEU A 15 -24.80 -18.00 60.03
C LEU A 15 -24.40 -16.67 59.35
N LEU A 16 -23.46 -15.92 59.94
CA LEU A 16 -22.91 -14.69 59.34
C LEU A 16 -21.91 -14.99 58.19
N LEU A 17 -21.23 -16.14 58.23
CA LEU A 17 -20.37 -16.61 57.13
C LEU A 17 -21.20 -17.12 55.92
N VAL A 18 -22.38 -17.69 56.16
CA VAL A 18 -23.28 -18.14 55.08
C VAL A 18 -24.04 -16.96 54.46
N LEU A 19 -24.28 -15.86 55.20
CA LEU A 19 -24.86 -14.63 54.66
C LEU A 19 -23.86 -13.73 53.92
N THR A 20 -22.54 -13.93 54.09
CA THR A 20 -21.49 -13.23 53.32
C THR A 20 -21.07 -13.98 52.05
N ALA A 21 -21.46 -15.26 51.90
CA ALA A 21 -21.22 -16.05 50.70
C ALA A 21 -22.36 -15.97 49.65
N ALA A 22 -23.43 -15.21 49.92
CA ALA A 22 -24.59 -15.05 49.02
C ALA A 22 -24.72 -13.63 48.44
N GLY A 23 -23.59 -12.90 48.32
CA GLY A 23 -23.56 -11.50 47.90
C GLY A 23 -22.42 -11.16 46.97
N CYS A 24 -22.05 -12.05 46.05
CA CYS A 24 -21.24 -11.73 44.87
C CYS A 24 -21.83 -12.49 43.68
N ARG A 25 -23.02 -12.05 43.26
CA ARG A 25 -23.43 -12.30 41.88
C ARG A 25 -22.90 -11.11 41.08
N GLN A 26 -21.68 -11.21 40.58
CA GLN A 26 -21.28 -10.46 39.38
C GLN A 26 -22.09 -11.08 38.23
N ASP A 27 -23.37 -10.75 38.14
CA ASP A 27 -24.06 -10.84 36.86
C ASP A 27 -23.45 -9.69 36.04
N ASP A 28 -22.31 -9.94 35.40
CA ASP A 28 -21.73 -9.01 34.43
C ASP A 28 -22.82 -8.78 33.36
N THR A 29 -23.39 -7.58 33.34
CA THR A 29 -24.46 -7.24 32.42
C THR A 29 -23.85 -7.05 31.04
N VAL A 30 -23.78 -8.12 30.25
CA VAL A 30 -23.29 -8.05 28.88
C VAL A 30 -24.38 -7.44 28.00
N ILE A 31 -24.13 -6.23 27.49
CA ILE A 31 -24.97 -5.60 26.47
C ILE A 31 -24.59 -6.19 25.12
N TYR A 32 -25.48 -6.97 24.52
CA TYR A 32 -25.29 -7.55 23.20
C TYR A 32 -25.59 -6.53 22.09
N PRO A 33 -24.89 -6.61 20.95
CA PRO A 33 -25.15 -5.73 19.82
C PRO A 33 -26.53 -6.00 19.22
N ASP A 34 -27.13 -4.96 18.64
CA ASP A 34 -28.30 -5.12 17.79
C ASP A 34 -27.84 -5.42 16.36
N GLU A 35 -28.37 -6.48 15.75
CA GLU A 35 -27.88 -7.02 14.48
C GLU A 35 -28.90 -6.91 13.36
N GLN A 36 -28.46 -6.45 12.21
CA GLN A 36 -29.25 -6.40 10.99
C GLN A 36 -28.47 -7.02 9.82
N ASN A 37 -29.13 -7.89 9.05
CA ASN A 37 -28.54 -8.34 7.79
C ASN A 37 -28.74 -7.27 6.70
N THR A 38 -27.64 -6.82 6.11
CA THR A 38 -27.62 -5.78 5.06
C THR A 38 -27.71 -6.36 3.65
N GLY A 39 -27.56 -7.68 3.50
CA GLY A 39 -27.37 -8.33 2.21
C GLY A 39 -25.97 -8.11 1.60
N ALA A 40 -25.04 -7.49 2.34
CA ALA A 40 -23.69 -7.16 1.87
C ALA A 40 -22.69 -8.34 1.93
N ALA A 41 -23.18 -9.58 2.05
CA ALA A 41 -22.33 -10.76 2.11
C ALA A 41 -21.46 -10.85 0.83
N SER A 42 -20.15 -10.95 1.01
CA SER A 42 -19.16 -11.04 -0.05
C SER A 42 -17.93 -11.81 0.41
N SER A 43 -17.25 -12.45 -0.53
CA SER A 43 -15.96 -13.11 -0.31
C SER A 43 -14.83 -12.23 -0.87
N GLY A 44 -13.77 -12.07 -0.09
CA GLY A 44 -12.62 -11.25 -0.48
C GLY A 44 -11.62 -11.08 0.66
N SER A 45 -10.54 -10.36 0.37
CA SER A 45 -9.47 -10.07 1.33
C SER A 45 -9.91 -9.13 2.47
N ILE A 46 -10.95 -8.32 2.26
CA ILE A 46 -11.55 -7.45 3.29
C ILE A 46 -12.65 -8.22 4.01
N LYS A 47 -12.50 -8.42 5.33
CA LYS A 47 -13.43 -9.15 6.20
C LYS A 47 -14.56 -8.31 6.74
N GLY A 48 -14.34 -7.04 6.98
CA GLY A 48 -15.35 -6.19 7.55
C GLY A 48 -15.00 -4.72 7.55
N MET A 49 -15.87 -3.95 8.19
CA MET A 49 -15.73 -2.51 8.36
C MET A 49 -16.17 -2.13 9.76
N TYR A 50 -15.30 -1.45 10.49
CA TYR A 50 -15.67 -0.78 11.73
C TYR A 50 -16.24 0.61 11.41
N VAL A 51 -17.31 1.00 12.09
CA VAL A 51 -17.89 2.34 12.00
C VAL A 51 -17.90 2.95 13.41
N LEU A 52 -17.21 4.07 13.56
CA LEU A 52 -17.13 4.83 14.79
C LEU A 52 -18.18 5.95 14.76
N ASN A 53 -19.04 5.93 15.77
CA ASN A 53 -20.11 6.90 15.97
C ASN A 53 -19.66 7.90 17.03
N GLU A 54 -19.78 9.20 16.73
CA GLU A 54 -19.34 10.25 17.64
C GLU A 54 -20.17 10.26 18.92
N GLY A 55 -21.48 10.10 18.81
CA GLY A 55 -22.43 10.46 19.85
C GLY A 55 -22.47 11.98 20.08
N ASN A 56 -23.48 12.45 20.82
CA ASN A 56 -23.56 13.86 21.15
C ASN A 56 -22.45 14.27 22.12
N MET A 57 -21.79 15.38 21.85
CA MET A 57 -20.80 15.96 22.75
C MET A 57 -21.36 16.15 24.17
N GLY A 58 -20.63 15.66 25.16
CA GLY A 58 -21.01 15.71 26.58
C GLY A 58 -21.99 14.62 27.02
N SER A 59 -22.31 13.65 26.16
CA SER A 59 -23.28 12.59 26.47
C SER A 59 -22.66 11.24 26.77
N ASN A 60 -21.37 11.05 26.48
CA ASN A 60 -20.64 9.79 26.67
C ASN A 60 -21.29 8.62 25.90
N LYS A 61 -21.68 8.87 24.65
CA LYS A 61 -22.41 7.94 23.77
C LYS A 61 -21.65 7.55 22.50
N ALA A 62 -20.33 7.65 22.48
CA ALA A 62 -19.57 7.10 21.37
C ALA A 62 -19.78 5.59 21.31
N THR A 63 -20.00 5.03 20.12
CA THR A 63 -20.18 3.59 19.92
C THR A 63 -19.36 3.10 18.74
N LEU A 64 -18.91 1.84 18.83
CA LEU A 64 -18.27 1.12 17.74
C LEU A 64 -19.25 0.12 17.15
N ASP A 65 -19.56 0.25 15.87
CA ASP A 65 -20.35 -0.71 15.11
C ASP A 65 -19.41 -1.55 14.20
N TYR A 66 -19.90 -2.69 13.72
CA TYR A 66 -19.14 -3.56 12.81
C TYR A 66 -20.03 -4.18 11.72
N LEU A 67 -19.60 -4.05 10.47
CA LEU A 67 -20.12 -4.79 9.33
C LEU A 67 -19.22 -5.98 9.03
N ASP A 68 -19.74 -7.19 9.15
CA ASP A 68 -19.07 -8.41 8.70
C ASP A 68 -19.42 -8.67 7.23
N PHE A 69 -18.44 -8.55 6.34
CA PHE A 69 -18.66 -8.83 4.92
C PHE A 69 -18.83 -10.32 4.63
N SER A 70 -18.36 -11.23 5.48
CA SER A 70 -18.53 -12.66 5.23
C SER A 70 -19.99 -13.11 5.38
N THR A 71 -20.74 -12.46 6.27
CA THR A 71 -22.14 -12.79 6.58
C THR A 71 -23.13 -11.73 6.09
N GLY A 72 -22.66 -10.51 5.84
CA GLY A 72 -23.49 -9.33 5.58
C GLY A 72 -24.16 -8.76 6.84
N THR A 73 -23.77 -9.22 8.04
CA THR A 73 -24.35 -8.78 9.31
C THR A 73 -23.72 -7.46 9.76
N TYR A 74 -24.57 -6.48 10.06
CA TYR A 74 -24.19 -5.23 10.71
C TYR A 74 -24.58 -5.28 12.18
N SER A 75 -23.61 -5.19 13.08
CA SER A 75 -23.78 -5.25 14.53
C SER A 75 -23.52 -3.87 15.14
N ARG A 76 -24.53 -3.28 15.79
CA ARG A 76 -24.44 -1.98 16.46
C ARG A 76 -23.89 -2.08 17.87
N ASN A 77 -23.02 -1.14 18.24
CA ASN A 77 -22.43 -1.01 19.57
C ASN A 77 -21.80 -2.32 20.09
N ILE A 78 -20.81 -2.83 19.37
CA ILE A 78 -20.12 -4.08 19.70
C ILE A 78 -19.21 -3.97 20.93
N TYR A 79 -18.73 -2.76 21.27
CA TYR A 79 -17.68 -2.56 22.28
C TYR A 79 -17.97 -3.20 23.65
N PRO A 80 -19.15 -3.02 24.28
CA PRO A 80 -19.46 -3.64 25.58
C PRO A 80 -19.42 -5.16 25.55
N SER A 81 -19.94 -5.76 24.47
CA SER A 81 -19.99 -7.22 24.31
C SER A 81 -18.60 -7.84 24.14
N ARG A 82 -17.66 -7.09 23.57
CA ARG A 82 -16.27 -7.52 23.35
C ARG A 82 -15.39 -7.26 24.57
N ASN A 83 -15.78 -6.31 25.43
CA ASN A 83 -15.00 -5.85 26.58
C ASN A 83 -15.82 -5.85 27.88
N PRO A 84 -16.37 -7.01 28.31
CA PRO A 84 -17.29 -7.07 29.46
C PRO A 84 -16.63 -6.71 30.80
N GLY A 85 -15.29 -6.74 30.88
CA GLY A 85 -14.52 -6.36 32.06
C GLY A 85 -14.13 -4.88 32.13
N GLU A 86 -14.43 -4.10 31.08
CA GLU A 86 -14.13 -2.67 30.99
C GLU A 86 -15.39 -1.84 31.26
N VAL A 87 -15.22 -0.52 31.40
CA VAL A 87 -16.35 0.42 31.37
C VAL A 87 -17.07 0.25 30.03
N MET A 88 -18.39 0.04 30.09
CA MET A 88 -19.18 -0.36 28.91
C MET A 88 -19.24 0.74 27.85
N GLU A 89 -19.20 2.00 28.26
CA GLU A 89 -19.16 3.15 27.37
C GLU A 89 -17.75 3.33 26.76
N LEU A 90 -17.68 3.37 25.43
CA LEU A 90 -16.42 3.63 24.71
C LEU A 90 -15.87 5.04 25.05
N GLY A 91 -16.76 6.01 25.19
CA GLY A 91 -16.47 7.37 25.64
C GLY A 91 -17.35 8.44 24.99
N ASP A 92 -16.81 9.65 24.84
CA ASP A 92 -17.50 10.83 24.34
C ASP A 92 -16.79 11.40 23.10
N VAL A 93 -17.52 11.50 21.98
CA VAL A 93 -17.04 12.01 20.68
C VAL A 93 -15.95 11.13 20.06
N GLY A 94 -16.35 9.99 19.47
CA GLY A 94 -15.47 9.13 18.66
C GLY A 94 -15.07 9.78 17.33
N ASN A 95 -13.85 10.30 17.23
CA ASN A 95 -13.46 11.30 16.24
C ASN A 95 -12.57 10.80 15.10
N ASP A 96 -11.90 9.65 15.23
CA ASP A 96 -11.15 9.01 14.14
C ASP A 96 -10.93 7.54 14.47
N ILE A 97 -10.86 6.68 13.46
CA ILE A 97 -10.64 5.24 13.60
C ILE A 97 -9.78 4.71 12.46
N LYS A 98 -8.69 4.01 12.81
CA LYS A 98 -7.75 3.45 11.83
C LYS A 98 -7.18 2.13 12.33
N ILE A 99 -6.75 1.29 11.39
CA ILE A 99 -6.00 0.07 11.71
C ILE A 99 -4.54 0.27 11.34
N TYR A 100 -3.66 -0.07 12.27
CA TYR A 100 -2.22 -0.13 12.04
C TYR A 100 -1.66 -1.45 12.58
N GLY A 101 -1.08 -2.25 11.69
CA GLY A 101 -0.73 -3.64 11.99
C GLY A 101 -1.96 -4.43 12.43
N GLN A 102 -1.91 -5.01 13.62
CA GLN A 102 -3.00 -5.82 14.19
C GLN A 102 -3.88 -5.04 15.18
N ARG A 103 -3.72 -3.71 15.25
CA ARG A 103 -4.33 -2.86 16.26
C ARG A 103 -5.32 -1.90 15.62
N LEU A 104 -6.52 -1.84 16.22
CA LEU A 104 -7.55 -0.85 15.95
C LEU A 104 -7.32 0.33 16.89
N TRP A 105 -7.16 1.53 16.34
CA TRP A 105 -6.91 2.75 17.09
C TRP A 105 -8.11 3.68 16.92
N MET A 106 -8.65 4.17 18.03
CA MET A 106 -9.83 5.02 18.06
C MET A 106 -9.55 6.28 18.88
N SER A 107 -9.61 7.45 18.24
CA SER A 107 -9.50 8.74 18.91
C SER A 107 -10.85 9.09 19.54
N ILE A 108 -10.91 9.20 20.87
CA ILE A 108 -12.13 9.55 21.61
C ILE A 108 -11.93 10.93 22.25
N ASN A 109 -12.38 11.95 21.51
CA ASN A 109 -11.98 13.34 21.66
C ASN A 109 -12.24 13.91 23.05
N GLN A 110 -13.50 13.92 23.51
CA GLN A 110 -13.87 14.50 24.81
C GLN A 110 -13.56 13.56 25.98
N SER A 111 -13.26 12.29 25.71
CA SER A 111 -12.69 11.38 26.70
C SER A 111 -11.18 11.54 26.86
N ASN A 112 -10.53 12.41 26.07
CA ASN A 112 -9.09 12.70 26.16
C ASN A 112 -8.21 11.44 26.05
N LYS A 113 -8.63 10.47 25.22
CA LYS A 113 -7.91 9.21 25.06
C LYS A 113 -7.91 8.72 23.62
N VAL A 114 -6.87 7.98 23.27
CA VAL A 114 -6.84 7.09 22.11
C VAL A 114 -6.97 5.66 22.61
N GLU A 115 -8.13 5.05 22.39
CA GLU A 115 -8.43 3.66 22.73
C GLU A 115 -7.79 2.72 21.70
N VAL A 116 -7.12 1.66 22.15
CA VAL A 116 -6.44 0.70 21.29
C VAL A 116 -6.97 -0.71 21.56
N ALA A 117 -7.41 -1.38 20.51
CA ALA A 117 -7.97 -2.73 20.56
C ALA A 117 -7.31 -3.66 19.54
N ARG A 118 -7.54 -4.96 19.65
CA ARG A 118 -7.19 -5.91 18.58
C ARG A 118 -8.11 -5.71 17.39
N ALA A 119 -7.54 -5.57 16.19
CA ALA A 119 -8.32 -5.37 14.97
C ALA A 119 -9.17 -6.58 14.55
N ALA A 120 -8.87 -7.76 15.07
CA ALA A 120 -9.59 -9.00 14.74
C ALA A 120 -10.98 -9.08 15.41
N ASP A 121 -11.16 -8.49 16.59
CA ASP A 121 -12.36 -8.68 17.41
C ASP A 121 -12.72 -7.51 18.33
N ALA A 122 -12.03 -6.37 18.20
CA ALA A 122 -12.25 -5.15 18.97
C ALA A 122 -12.11 -5.32 20.50
N VAL A 123 -11.34 -6.31 20.96
CA VAL A 123 -10.97 -6.43 22.37
C VAL A 123 -9.90 -5.39 22.71
N SER A 124 -10.17 -4.53 23.69
CA SER A 124 -9.26 -3.50 24.19
C SER A 124 -7.96 -4.11 24.69
N ILE A 125 -6.86 -3.43 24.40
CA ILE A 125 -5.50 -3.77 24.84
C ILE A 125 -4.82 -2.60 25.55
N GLY A 126 -5.57 -1.50 25.80
CA GLY A 126 -5.09 -0.31 26.49
C GLY A 126 -5.44 0.99 25.75
N HIS A 127 -5.05 2.11 26.33
CA HIS A 127 -5.25 3.43 25.75
C HIS A 127 -4.05 4.35 25.98
N VAL A 128 -4.05 5.49 25.30
CA VAL A 128 -3.09 6.58 25.50
C VAL A 128 -3.86 7.85 25.83
N ASP A 129 -3.55 8.47 26.97
CA ASP A 129 -4.17 9.73 27.38
C ASP A 129 -3.63 10.90 26.56
N ILE A 130 -4.47 11.44 25.67
CA ILE A 130 -4.14 12.58 24.82
C ILE A 130 -5.33 13.54 24.86
N PRO A 131 -5.16 14.77 25.39
CA PRO A 131 -6.26 15.70 25.54
C PRO A 131 -6.83 16.09 24.18
N ASN A 132 -8.15 16.13 24.04
CA ASN A 132 -8.85 16.64 22.87
C ASN A 132 -8.23 16.12 21.54
N CYS A 133 -7.97 14.81 21.49
CA CYS A 133 -7.37 14.12 20.35
C CYS A 133 -8.30 14.16 19.13
N ARG A 134 -7.75 14.32 17.94
CA ARG A 134 -8.50 14.55 16.71
C ARG A 134 -8.32 13.41 15.73
N SER A 135 -7.17 13.36 15.05
CA SER A 135 -6.91 12.43 13.95
C SER A 135 -5.63 11.62 14.17
N LEU A 136 -5.57 10.47 13.51
CA LEU A 136 -4.52 9.47 13.58
C LEU A 136 -3.76 9.39 12.24
N ALA A 137 -2.44 9.34 12.29
CA ALA A 137 -1.57 8.96 11.18
C ALA A 137 -0.49 7.98 11.69
N PHE A 138 0.13 7.18 10.81
CA PHE A 138 1.11 6.17 11.22
C PHE A 138 2.29 6.12 10.26
N ASP A 139 3.49 5.99 10.79
CA ASP A 139 4.71 5.71 10.03
C ASP A 139 5.75 5.02 10.92
N LYS A 140 6.45 4.02 10.36
CA LYS A 140 7.61 3.33 10.97
C LYS A 140 7.43 2.93 12.45
N GLY A 141 6.26 2.40 12.81
CA GLY A 141 5.98 1.92 14.17
C GLY A 141 5.56 3.02 15.16
N PHE A 142 5.33 4.24 14.69
CA PHE A 142 4.77 5.32 15.48
C PHE A 142 3.36 5.69 15.02
N ALA A 143 2.51 6.03 15.98
CA ALA A 143 1.26 6.72 15.75
C ALA A 143 1.44 8.22 16.03
N TYR A 144 0.91 9.05 15.15
CA TYR A 144 0.87 10.49 15.27
C TYR A 144 -0.56 10.90 15.52
N VAL A 145 -0.79 11.65 16.59
CA VAL A 145 -2.13 12.04 17.03
C VAL A 145 -2.20 13.55 17.10
N SER A 146 -3.04 14.17 16.26
CA SER A 146 -3.31 15.60 16.36
C SER A 146 -4.19 15.88 17.55
N SER A 147 -3.96 17.01 18.22
CA SER A 147 -4.63 17.38 19.45
C SER A 147 -4.77 18.89 19.52
N TYR A 148 -5.97 19.32 19.95
CA TYR A 148 -6.20 20.74 20.23
C TYR A 148 -5.51 21.18 21.53
N VAL A 149 -5.11 20.23 22.39
CA VAL A 149 -4.53 20.38 23.74
C VAL A 149 -5.47 21.04 24.75
N GLY A 150 -6.10 22.15 24.37
CA GLY A 150 -7.02 22.92 25.19
C GLY A 150 -8.44 22.36 25.22
N PRO A 151 -9.24 22.77 26.23
CA PRO A 151 -10.64 22.36 26.35
C PRO A 151 -11.51 23.04 25.29
N VAL A 152 -12.59 22.38 24.88
CA VAL A 152 -13.54 22.87 23.85
C VAL A 152 -14.10 24.28 24.14
N ASN A 153 -14.35 24.61 25.40
CA ASN A 153 -14.93 25.89 25.83
C ASN A 153 -13.88 26.89 26.37
N GLY A 154 -12.58 26.62 26.19
CA GLY A 154 -11.50 27.51 26.62
C GLY A 154 -10.98 28.38 25.49
N ARG A 155 -10.23 29.44 25.83
CA ARG A 155 -9.48 30.21 24.84
C ARG A 155 -8.51 29.27 24.11
N SER A 156 -8.57 29.25 22.79
CA SER A 156 -7.71 28.39 21.99
C SER A 156 -6.23 28.66 22.22
N VAL A 157 -5.46 27.57 22.28
CA VAL A 157 -4.00 27.55 22.31
C VAL A 157 -3.50 26.88 21.03
N LEU A 158 -2.20 27.00 20.76
CA LEU A 158 -1.57 26.22 19.70
C LEU A 158 -1.75 24.73 19.99
N GLY A 159 -2.10 23.96 18.95
CA GLY A 159 -2.26 22.53 19.07
C GLY A 159 -0.93 21.79 19.04
N GLN A 160 -1.02 20.47 19.15
CA GLN A 160 0.14 19.59 19.11
C GLN A 160 -0.13 18.33 18.30
N VAL A 161 0.95 17.75 17.78
CA VAL A 161 1.00 16.36 17.33
C VAL A 161 1.79 15.55 18.36
N TYR A 162 1.17 14.50 18.88
CA TYR A 162 1.77 13.55 19.79
C TYR A 162 2.35 12.37 19.00
N LYS A 163 3.62 12.04 19.21
CA LYS A 163 4.26 10.82 18.67
C LYS A 163 4.18 9.73 19.72
N VAL A 164 3.51 8.63 19.38
CA VAL A 164 3.26 7.49 20.26
C VAL A 164 3.96 6.27 19.69
N ASP A 165 4.76 5.60 20.52
CA ASP A 165 5.34 4.30 20.17
C ASP A 165 4.23 3.24 20.14
N THR A 166 4.00 2.63 18.98
CA THR A 166 2.86 1.71 18.79
C THR A 166 3.03 0.39 19.52
N ALA A 167 4.24 0.00 19.91
CA ALA A 167 4.47 -1.24 20.64
C ALA A 167 4.08 -1.08 22.11
N SER A 168 4.60 -0.03 22.77
CA SER A 168 4.47 0.26 24.19
C SER A 168 3.30 1.15 24.57
N LEU A 169 2.64 1.79 23.59
CA LEU A 169 1.56 2.76 23.79
C LEU A 169 2.00 3.99 24.62
N ARG A 170 3.27 4.38 24.51
CA ARG A 170 3.82 5.54 25.23
C ARG A 170 4.01 6.73 24.30
N ILE A 171 3.65 7.91 24.77
CA ILE A 171 4.03 9.16 24.13
C ILE A 171 5.56 9.31 24.26
N VAL A 172 6.24 9.42 23.13
CA VAL A 172 7.71 9.56 23.06
C VAL A 172 8.16 10.96 22.66
N ALA A 173 7.29 11.74 22.01
CA ALA A 173 7.56 13.14 21.68
C ALA A 173 6.26 13.92 21.43
N THR A 174 6.34 15.25 21.46
CA THR A 174 5.28 16.16 21.04
C THR A 174 5.85 17.25 20.14
N CYS A 175 5.05 17.75 19.21
CA CYS A 175 5.43 18.81 18.28
C CYS A 175 4.31 19.87 18.25
N THR A 176 4.62 21.12 18.57
CA THR A 176 3.65 22.22 18.51
C THR A 176 3.41 22.66 17.07
N VAL A 177 2.14 22.79 16.69
CA VAL A 177 1.67 23.18 15.36
C VAL A 177 0.72 24.39 15.45
N GLY A 178 -0.03 24.69 14.38
CA GLY A 178 -1.01 25.77 14.39
C GLY A 178 -2.22 25.53 15.29
N TYR A 179 -3.21 26.40 15.21
CA TYR A 179 -4.39 26.31 16.06
C TYR A 179 -5.31 25.18 15.60
N GLN A 180 -5.72 24.36 16.56
CA GLN A 180 -6.73 23.32 16.39
C GLN A 180 -6.45 22.40 15.18
N PRO A 181 -5.38 21.60 15.24
CA PRO A 181 -4.98 20.71 14.16
C PRO A 181 -5.99 19.58 13.94
N GLU A 182 -6.42 19.40 12.70
CA GLU A 182 -7.41 18.41 12.27
C GLU A 182 -6.72 17.17 11.69
N GLU A 183 -7.09 16.74 10.49
CA GLU A 183 -6.54 15.56 9.83
C GLU A 183 -5.10 15.79 9.37
N MET A 184 -4.36 14.69 9.24
CA MET A 184 -2.96 14.68 8.85
C MET A 184 -2.71 13.64 7.77
N ALA A 185 -1.74 13.92 6.89
CA ALA A 185 -1.23 12.95 5.91
C ALA A 185 0.29 12.92 5.90
N ILE A 186 0.85 11.77 5.55
CA ILE A 186 2.30 11.55 5.45
C ILE A 186 2.67 11.34 3.99
N VAL A 187 3.70 12.05 3.52
CA VAL A 187 4.35 11.81 2.22
C VAL A 187 5.86 11.77 2.47
N GLY A 188 6.48 10.62 2.16
CA GLY A 188 7.89 10.39 2.48
C GLY A 188 8.18 10.60 3.97
N ASN A 189 9.17 11.44 4.29
CA ASN A 189 9.55 11.76 5.67
C ASN A 189 8.79 12.96 6.27
N ARG A 190 7.71 13.42 5.63
CA ARG A 190 6.98 14.64 6.02
C ARG A 190 5.56 14.33 6.44
N LEU A 191 5.17 14.90 7.59
CA LEU A 191 3.79 14.87 8.11
C LEU A 191 3.17 16.26 7.93
N TYR A 192 2.09 16.32 7.15
CA TYR A 192 1.33 17.52 6.87
C TYR A 192 0.12 17.57 7.80
N VAL A 193 -0.03 18.67 8.53
CA VAL A 193 -1.05 18.85 9.57
C VAL A 193 -1.92 20.03 9.22
N ALA A 194 -3.21 19.79 8.95
CA ALA A 194 -4.18 20.86 8.68
C ALA A 194 -4.50 21.62 9.96
N ASN A 195 -4.24 22.93 10.00
CA ASN A 195 -4.65 23.78 11.12
C ASN A 195 -5.93 24.52 10.74
N SER A 196 -7.03 24.20 11.39
CA SER A 196 -8.34 24.78 11.09
C SER A 196 -8.63 26.05 11.90
N GLY A 197 -8.05 26.12 13.10
CA GLY A 197 -8.46 27.05 14.14
C GLY A 197 -9.83 26.72 14.75
N GLY A 198 -10.63 25.82 14.16
CA GLY A 198 -11.96 25.36 14.59
C GLY A 198 -12.77 26.38 15.41
N TYR A 199 -12.84 26.22 16.73
CA TYR A 199 -13.59 27.09 17.64
C TYR A 199 -13.10 28.54 17.72
N ASN A 200 -11.93 28.88 17.16
CA ASN A 200 -11.39 30.24 17.13
C ASN A 200 -12.39 31.25 16.55
N ALA A 201 -13.11 30.87 15.49
CA ALA A 201 -14.10 31.75 14.87
C ALA A 201 -15.24 32.09 15.84
N MET A 202 -15.70 31.12 16.62
CA MET A 202 -16.71 31.31 17.67
C MET A 202 -16.20 32.19 18.83
N GLN A 203 -14.89 32.35 18.94
CA GLN A 203 -14.20 33.16 19.96
C GLN A 203 -13.73 34.52 19.41
N GLY A 204 -14.09 34.88 18.17
CA GLY A 204 -13.71 36.15 17.54
C GLY A 204 -12.25 36.23 17.09
N MET A 205 -11.51 35.12 17.05
CA MET A 205 -10.11 35.06 16.61
C MET A 205 -9.96 34.76 15.10
N GLY A 206 -11.03 34.29 14.45
CA GLY A 206 -11.00 33.82 13.06
C GLY A 206 -10.35 32.46 12.89
N TYR A 207 -10.58 31.80 11.75
CA TYR A 207 -10.01 30.49 11.46
C TYR A 207 -8.50 30.56 11.20
N ASP A 208 -7.79 29.49 11.58
CA ASP A 208 -6.43 29.25 11.08
C ASP A 208 -6.53 28.86 9.59
N ARG A 209 -5.43 29.02 8.87
CA ARG A 209 -5.37 28.90 7.41
C ARG A 209 -4.09 28.22 6.93
N THR A 210 -3.45 27.45 7.80
CA THR A 210 -2.11 26.94 7.57
C THR A 210 -2.03 25.43 7.63
N VAL A 211 -1.05 24.87 6.90
CA VAL A 211 -0.60 23.49 7.07
C VAL A 211 0.78 23.51 7.71
N SER A 212 0.95 22.85 8.85
CA SER A 212 2.26 22.62 9.44
C SER A 212 2.91 21.39 8.81
N VAL A 213 4.15 21.52 8.33
CA VAL A 213 4.94 20.41 7.79
C VAL A 213 5.96 20.00 8.84
N ILE A 214 5.81 18.80 9.38
CA ILE A 214 6.73 18.21 10.37
C ILE A 214 7.67 17.25 9.65
N ASP A 215 8.97 17.40 9.88
CA ASP A 215 9.96 16.39 9.50
C ASP A 215 9.93 15.24 10.53
N LEU A 216 9.67 14.00 10.10
CA LEU A 216 9.45 12.87 11.01
C LEU A 216 10.71 12.38 11.71
N SER A 217 11.88 12.66 11.14
CA SER A 217 13.19 12.27 11.69
C SER A 217 13.57 13.14 12.88
N THR A 218 13.41 14.46 12.77
CA THR A 218 13.65 15.43 13.85
C THR A 218 12.43 15.65 14.74
N PHE A 219 11.25 15.29 14.23
CA PHE A 219 9.94 15.55 14.82
C PHE A 219 9.70 17.04 15.15
N SER A 220 10.08 17.90 14.19
CA SER A 220 9.96 19.36 14.30
C SER A 220 9.28 19.96 13.07
N VAL A 221 8.55 21.06 13.27
CA VAL A 221 7.96 21.81 12.15
C VAL A 221 9.08 22.45 11.32
N VAL A 222 9.20 22.06 10.06
CA VAL A 222 10.19 22.59 9.11
C VAL A 222 9.62 23.63 8.15
N LYS A 223 8.30 23.63 7.95
CA LYS A 223 7.59 24.64 7.13
C LYS A 223 6.18 24.85 7.64
N THR A 224 5.63 26.03 7.38
CA THR A 224 4.20 26.34 7.56
C THR A 224 3.69 26.95 6.26
N ILE A 225 2.73 26.28 5.62
CA ILE A 225 2.19 26.65 4.31
C ILE A 225 0.89 27.41 4.55
N SER A 226 0.74 28.61 3.99
CA SER A 226 -0.55 29.30 3.96
C SER A 226 -1.41 28.75 2.82
N VAL A 227 -2.63 28.30 3.12
CA VAL A 227 -3.52 27.66 2.15
C VAL A 227 -4.84 28.43 2.07
N ALA A 228 -5.78 28.13 2.97
CA ALA A 228 -7.12 28.69 3.03
C ALA A 228 -7.67 28.53 4.46
N PRO A 229 -8.61 29.37 4.92
CA PRO A 229 -9.17 29.24 6.26
C PRO A 229 -9.87 27.90 6.48
N ASN A 230 -9.90 27.44 7.74
CA ASN A 230 -10.75 26.33 8.19
C ASN A 230 -10.50 25.03 7.40
N LEU A 231 -9.23 24.63 7.35
CA LEU A 231 -8.80 23.37 6.73
C LEU A 231 -9.34 22.18 7.51
N PHE A 232 -9.71 21.08 6.84
CA PHE A 232 -10.38 19.96 7.51
C PHE A 232 -9.84 18.58 7.13
N ARG A 233 -10.20 18.05 5.95
CA ARG A 233 -9.78 16.71 5.53
C ARG A 233 -8.47 16.75 4.78
N VAL A 234 -7.62 15.73 5.00
CA VAL A 234 -6.29 15.63 4.40
C VAL A 234 -6.03 14.19 3.97
N LYS A 235 -5.64 13.98 2.70
CA LYS A 235 -5.14 12.68 2.22
C LYS A 235 -3.95 12.88 1.29
N ALA A 236 -2.99 11.97 1.37
CA ALA A 236 -1.95 11.85 0.37
C ALA A 236 -2.47 10.99 -0.79
N ASP A 237 -2.09 11.34 -2.02
CA ASP A 237 -2.24 10.44 -3.16
C ASP A 237 -0.95 9.62 -3.40
N ARG A 238 -0.99 8.74 -4.40
CA ARG A 238 0.16 7.90 -4.78
C ARG A 238 1.27 8.65 -5.53
N TYR A 239 1.00 9.88 -5.98
CA TYR A 239 1.93 10.71 -6.75
C TYR A 239 2.79 11.61 -5.84
N GLY A 240 2.48 11.63 -4.55
CA GLY A 240 3.18 12.42 -3.54
C GLY A 240 2.56 13.79 -3.29
N SER A 241 1.37 14.07 -3.84
CA SER A 241 0.60 15.25 -3.51
C SER A 241 -0.24 15.02 -2.25
N VAL A 242 -0.50 16.11 -1.53
CA VAL A 242 -1.41 16.15 -0.38
C VAL A 242 -2.63 16.97 -0.76
N TRP A 243 -3.78 16.31 -0.79
CA TRP A 243 -5.07 16.94 -1.05
C TRP A 243 -5.70 17.37 0.26
N ILE A 244 -6.18 18.61 0.31
CA ILE A 244 -6.70 19.23 1.52
C ILE A 244 -7.97 20.03 1.27
N SER A 245 -9.01 19.79 2.06
CA SER A 245 -10.25 20.56 1.97
C SER A 245 -10.23 21.76 2.91
N SER A 246 -10.79 22.87 2.44
CA SER A 246 -11.12 24.06 3.22
C SER A 246 -12.63 24.23 3.24
N ARG A 247 -13.20 24.47 4.42
CA ARG A 247 -14.62 24.82 4.57
C ARG A 247 -14.91 26.30 4.35
N GLY A 248 -13.88 27.10 4.04
CA GLY A 248 -14.00 28.54 3.92
C GLY A 248 -14.22 29.25 5.26
N ASP A 249 -14.81 30.45 5.23
CA ASP A 249 -15.10 31.26 6.42
C ASP A 249 -16.61 31.40 6.73
N TYR A 250 -17.46 30.64 6.00
CA TYR A 250 -18.93 30.75 6.02
C TYR A 250 -19.48 32.14 5.66
N ALA A 251 -18.66 32.97 5.01
CA ALA A 251 -19.01 34.32 4.59
C ALA A 251 -18.45 34.63 3.20
N SER A 252 -17.22 35.16 3.12
CA SER A 252 -16.63 35.69 1.90
C SER A 252 -15.72 34.71 1.16
N VAL A 253 -15.18 33.72 1.87
CA VAL A 253 -14.26 32.70 1.35
C VAL A 253 -15.03 31.39 1.22
N PRO A 254 -15.24 30.87 -0.01
CA PRO A 254 -15.97 29.62 -0.22
C PRO A 254 -15.15 28.39 0.17
N SER A 255 -15.86 27.27 0.34
CA SER A 255 -15.27 25.94 0.47
C SER A 255 -14.60 25.50 -0.83
N ARG A 256 -13.41 24.92 -0.74
CA ARG A 256 -12.55 24.51 -1.87
C ARG A 256 -11.66 23.33 -1.51
N LEU A 257 -11.19 22.62 -2.53
CA LEU A 257 -10.13 21.62 -2.41
C LEU A 257 -8.81 22.21 -2.93
N TYR A 258 -7.71 21.93 -2.24
CA TYR A 258 -6.37 22.38 -2.63
C TYR A 258 -5.45 21.17 -2.77
N GLU A 259 -4.49 21.29 -3.69
CA GLU A 259 -3.40 20.34 -3.86
C GLU A 259 -2.11 20.97 -3.37
N ILE A 260 -1.40 20.26 -2.50
CA ILE A 260 -0.06 20.61 -2.04
C ILE A 260 0.93 19.61 -2.61
N TYR A 261 1.94 20.09 -3.32
CA TYR A 261 3.05 19.30 -3.81
C TYR A 261 4.37 19.99 -3.48
N ASN A 262 5.36 19.23 -3.02
CA ASN A 262 6.67 19.76 -2.61
C ASN A 262 6.58 20.95 -1.62
N ASP A 263 5.69 20.80 -0.62
CA ASP A 263 5.34 21.81 0.36
C ASP A 263 4.81 23.16 -0.20
N GLU A 264 4.25 23.19 -1.39
CA GLU A 264 3.63 24.39 -1.98
C GLU A 264 2.22 24.07 -2.47
N VAL A 265 1.31 25.05 -2.39
CA VAL A 265 -0.01 24.92 -3.00
C VAL A 265 0.16 25.05 -4.50
N VAL A 266 -0.05 23.95 -5.23
CA VAL A 266 0.18 23.89 -6.68
C VAL A 266 -1.10 24.05 -7.48
N ASP A 267 -2.25 23.68 -6.91
CA ASP A 267 -3.55 23.85 -7.55
C ASP A 267 -4.70 23.98 -6.54
N SER A 268 -5.88 24.37 -7.04
CA SER A 268 -7.13 24.35 -6.30
C SER A 268 -8.31 24.01 -7.20
N VAL A 269 -9.24 23.20 -6.70
CA VAL A 269 -10.48 22.86 -7.37
C VAL A 269 -11.63 23.66 -6.75
N ASP A 270 -12.35 24.41 -7.60
CA ASP A 270 -13.46 25.26 -7.18
C ASP A 270 -14.73 24.45 -6.93
N VAL A 271 -14.71 23.65 -5.86
CA VAL A 271 -15.84 22.83 -5.44
C VAL A 271 -15.87 22.67 -3.93
N SER A 272 -17.07 22.67 -3.36
CA SER A 272 -17.25 22.43 -1.93
C SER A 272 -16.93 20.99 -1.59
N VAL A 273 -15.98 20.79 -0.67
CA VAL A 273 -15.57 19.46 -0.20
C VAL A 273 -15.61 19.43 1.33
N ASP A 274 -16.63 18.77 1.88
CA ASP A 274 -16.79 18.58 3.33
C ASP A 274 -16.12 17.28 3.80
N GLY A 275 -16.11 16.26 2.93
CA GLY A 275 -15.38 15.02 3.14
C GLY A 275 -15.04 14.32 1.84
N PHE A 276 -13.92 13.60 1.83
CA PHE A 276 -13.48 12.82 0.68
C PHE A 276 -12.62 11.63 1.09
N ASP A 277 -12.51 10.67 0.18
CA ASP A 277 -11.57 9.57 0.27
C ASP A 277 -11.00 9.25 -1.12
N ILE A 278 -9.87 8.55 -1.16
CA ILE A 278 -9.14 8.27 -2.41
C ILE A 278 -9.19 6.78 -2.72
N HIS A 279 -9.53 6.44 -3.97
CA HIS A 279 -9.44 5.09 -4.51
C HIS A 279 -8.72 5.12 -5.85
N GLY A 280 -7.52 4.55 -5.89
CA GLY A 280 -6.65 4.64 -7.05
C GLY A 280 -6.38 6.09 -7.43
N ASP A 281 -6.80 6.50 -8.63
CA ASP A 281 -6.63 7.88 -9.14
C ASP A 281 -7.90 8.73 -9.00
N SER A 282 -8.89 8.23 -8.26
CA SER A 282 -10.16 8.90 -8.04
C SER A 282 -10.27 9.41 -6.61
N LEU A 283 -10.45 10.72 -6.46
CA LEU A 283 -10.88 11.34 -5.21
C LEU A 283 -12.41 11.44 -5.23
N VAL A 284 -13.06 10.66 -4.39
CA VAL A 284 -14.52 10.65 -4.25
C VAL A 284 -14.89 11.55 -3.08
N TYR A 285 -15.69 12.57 -3.34
CA TYR A 285 -16.03 13.58 -2.35
C TYR A 285 -17.53 13.78 -2.19
N TYR A 286 -17.90 14.38 -1.06
CA TYR A 286 -19.18 15.06 -0.87
C TYR A 286 -18.97 16.49 -0.38
N GLY A 287 -19.90 17.37 -0.73
CA GLY A 287 -19.98 18.72 -0.16
C GLY A 287 -21.21 19.48 -0.64
N ASN A 288 -21.84 20.27 0.22
CA ASN A 288 -23.12 20.95 -0.07
C ASN A 288 -24.21 20.00 -0.66
N HIS A 289 -24.30 18.76 -0.16
CA HIS A 289 -25.17 17.68 -0.68
C HIS A 289 -24.89 17.22 -2.12
N HIS A 290 -23.79 17.66 -2.74
CA HIS A 290 -23.28 17.12 -4.00
C HIS A 290 -22.25 16.02 -3.75
N TYR A 291 -22.14 15.09 -4.70
CA TYR A 291 -21.20 13.98 -4.64
C TYR A 291 -20.49 13.87 -5.97
N GLY A 292 -19.17 13.91 -5.97
CA GLY A 292 -18.42 13.90 -7.21
C GLY A 292 -17.14 13.08 -7.13
N VAL A 293 -16.49 13.00 -8.28
CA VAL A 293 -15.21 12.35 -8.48
C VAL A 293 -14.27 13.32 -9.16
N ILE A 294 -13.10 13.51 -8.58
CA ILE A 294 -11.97 14.24 -9.16
C ILE A 294 -10.93 13.21 -9.61
N ASP A 295 -10.44 13.35 -10.84
CA ASP A 295 -9.29 12.58 -11.32
C ASP A 295 -8.01 13.24 -10.79
N LEU A 296 -7.32 12.53 -9.89
CA LEU A 296 -6.14 13.00 -9.18
C LEU A 296 -4.96 13.33 -10.12
N ARG A 297 -4.91 12.75 -11.32
CA ARG A 297 -3.84 13.02 -12.29
C ARG A 297 -4.00 14.38 -12.96
N THR A 298 -5.24 14.87 -13.02
CA THR A 298 -5.57 16.10 -13.76
C THR A 298 -6.11 17.22 -12.88
N GLY A 299 -6.47 16.92 -11.63
CA GLY A 299 -7.14 17.84 -10.71
C GLY A 299 -8.56 18.22 -11.14
N ARG A 300 -9.16 17.49 -12.10
CA ARG A 300 -10.47 17.86 -12.69
C ARG A 300 -11.59 16.99 -12.18
N ILE A 301 -12.75 17.62 -11.99
CA ILE A 301 -14.01 16.93 -11.73
C ILE A 301 -14.38 16.15 -12.99
N VAL A 302 -14.38 14.81 -12.90
CA VAL A 302 -14.77 13.90 -13.99
C VAL A 302 -16.22 13.45 -13.86
N ASN A 303 -16.82 13.60 -12.68
CA ASN A 303 -18.23 13.37 -12.44
C ASN A 303 -18.74 14.24 -11.29
N SER A 304 -19.73 15.10 -11.54
CA SER A 304 -20.32 16.00 -10.53
C SER A 304 -21.58 15.46 -9.85
N ASP A 305 -22.15 14.37 -10.37
CA ASP A 305 -23.40 13.73 -9.91
C ASP A 305 -23.17 12.22 -9.74
N PHE A 306 -22.14 11.88 -8.98
CA PHE A 306 -21.65 10.51 -8.87
C PHE A 306 -22.65 9.59 -8.16
N ILE A 307 -23.16 10.02 -7.00
CA ILE A 307 -24.04 9.21 -6.16
C ILE A 307 -25.51 9.34 -6.56
N ARG A 308 -26.09 8.22 -6.99
CA ARG A 308 -27.52 8.09 -7.30
C ARG A 308 -28.27 7.52 -6.10
N GLN A 309 -28.90 8.41 -5.34
CA GLN A 309 -29.61 8.08 -4.11
C GLN A 309 -30.96 7.40 -4.37
N SER A 310 -31.46 6.66 -3.38
CA SER A 310 -32.84 6.15 -3.41
C SER A 310 -33.83 7.28 -3.12
N PRO A 311 -34.88 7.50 -3.93
CA PRO A 311 -35.90 8.51 -3.65
C PRO A 311 -36.66 8.29 -2.34
N SER A 312 -36.79 7.03 -1.89
CA SER A 312 -37.48 6.67 -0.65
C SER A 312 -36.60 6.75 0.60
N ASP A 313 -35.28 6.81 0.43
CA ASP A 313 -34.32 6.88 1.53
C ASP A 313 -33.10 7.74 1.14
N PRO A 314 -33.28 9.07 1.02
CA PRO A 314 -32.19 9.97 0.65
C PRO A 314 -31.27 10.25 1.84
N ILE A 315 -29.99 10.51 1.54
CA ILE A 315 -29.00 11.00 2.49
C ILE A 315 -29.41 12.42 2.92
N ARG A 316 -29.49 12.64 4.23
CA ARG A 316 -29.93 13.92 4.79
C ARG A 316 -28.76 14.83 5.12
N THR A 317 -27.74 14.31 5.77
CA THR A 317 -26.67 15.07 6.40
C THR A 317 -25.37 14.25 6.31
N PRO A 318 -24.71 14.21 5.14
CA PRO A 318 -23.48 13.44 4.96
C PRO A 318 -22.40 13.95 5.91
N TYR A 319 -21.74 13.03 6.60
CA TYR A 319 -20.79 13.35 7.66
C TYR A 319 -19.49 12.53 7.61
N GLY A 320 -19.53 11.37 6.94
CA GLY A 320 -18.34 10.59 6.61
C GLY A 320 -18.46 9.93 5.25
N ILE A 321 -17.32 9.68 4.62
CA ILE A 321 -17.22 8.90 3.37
C ILE A 321 -15.97 8.03 3.43
N ILE A 322 -16.06 6.81 2.93
CA ILE A 322 -14.91 5.92 2.76
C ILE A 322 -15.13 5.01 1.55
N VAL A 323 -14.06 4.71 0.81
CA VAL A 323 -14.12 3.84 -0.38
C VAL A 323 -13.45 2.51 -0.10
N GLN A 324 -14.13 1.41 -0.41
CA GLN A 324 -13.63 0.05 -0.22
C GLN A 324 -12.45 -0.19 -1.17
N PRO A 325 -11.26 -0.57 -0.68
CA PRO A 325 -10.03 -0.53 -1.46
C PRO A 325 -9.99 -1.52 -2.63
N VAL A 326 -10.72 -2.63 -2.55
CA VAL A 326 -10.77 -3.70 -3.55
C VAL A 326 -11.94 -3.53 -4.52
N THR A 327 -13.15 -3.32 -4.02
CA THR A 327 -14.36 -3.27 -4.83
C THR A 327 -14.64 -1.88 -5.37
N GLY A 328 -14.09 -0.82 -4.76
CA GLY A 328 -14.42 0.56 -5.05
C GLY A 328 -15.84 0.94 -4.59
N ASP A 329 -16.52 0.10 -3.81
CA ASP A 329 -17.82 0.46 -3.24
C ASP A 329 -17.65 1.65 -2.30
N VAL A 330 -18.58 2.60 -2.40
CA VAL A 330 -18.53 3.86 -1.64
C VAL A 330 -19.51 3.81 -0.50
N PHE A 331 -19.01 4.06 0.70
CA PHE A 331 -19.79 4.10 1.92
C PHE A 331 -19.95 5.54 2.38
N VAL A 332 -21.20 5.97 2.56
CA VAL A 332 -21.52 7.30 3.08
C VAL A 332 -22.18 7.15 4.44
N MET A 333 -21.63 7.86 5.42
CA MET A 333 -22.15 7.94 6.78
C MET A 333 -22.99 9.21 6.90
N ASP A 334 -24.27 9.05 7.20
CA ASP A 334 -25.26 10.12 7.33
C ASP A 334 -25.58 10.34 8.81
N ALA A 335 -25.26 11.53 9.31
CA ALA A 335 -25.58 11.93 10.68
C ALA A 335 -27.08 12.15 10.90
N THR A 336 -27.87 12.24 9.82
CA THR A 336 -29.30 12.57 9.75
C THR A 336 -29.65 13.94 10.31
N ASN A 337 -29.45 14.16 11.62
CA ASN A 337 -29.83 15.36 12.35
C ASN A 337 -28.82 15.79 13.43
N TYR A 338 -27.67 15.11 13.55
CA TYR A 338 -26.64 15.34 14.60
C TYR A 338 -27.10 15.09 16.04
N VAL A 339 -28.18 14.34 16.26
CA VAL A 339 -28.77 14.12 17.60
C VAL A 339 -29.10 12.66 17.87
N SER A 340 -29.49 11.90 16.86
CA SER A 340 -29.92 10.51 17.01
C SER A 340 -29.16 9.59 16.08
N SER A 341 -29.54 8.31 16.09
CA SER A 341 -28.97 7.28 15.24
C SER A 341 -28.91 7.73 13.79
N GLY A 342 -27.73 7.57 13.19
CA GLY A 342 -27.49 7.87 11.80
C GLY A 342 -27.75 6.68 10.90
N LYS A 343 -27.30 6.80 9.66
CA LYS A 343 -27.36 5.73 8.66
C LYS A 343 -26.02 5.54 7.97
N LEU A 344 -25.75 4.29 7.60
CA LEU A 344 -24.70 3.92 6.68
C LEU A 344 -25.34 3.55 5.35
N PHE A 345 -24.89 4.19 4.28
CA PHE A 345 -25.29 3.91 2.91
C PHE A 345 -24.14 3.26 2.15
N CYS A 346 -24.44 2.27 1.32
CA CYS A 346 -23.50 1.65 0.40
C CYS A 346 -23.91 1.89 -1.05
N PHE A 347 -22.96 2.34 -1.85
CA PHE A 347 -23.08 2.55 -3.28
C PHE A 347 -22.04 1.72 -4.01
N SER A 348 -22.34 1.28 -5.23
CA SER A 348 -21.34 0.64 -6.09
C SER A 348 -20.24 1.63 -6.48
N ARG A 349 -19.13 1.13 -7.03
CA ARG A 349 -18.08 1.96 -7.68
C ARG A 349 -18.57 2.92 -8.75
N ASP A 350 -19.75 2.67 -9.32
CA ASP A 350 -20.38 3.54 -10.32
C ASP A 350 -21.40 4.52 -9.70
N GLY A 351 -21.46 4.57 -8.37
CA GLY A 351 -22.34 5.42 -7.57
C GLY A 351 -23.80 4.98 -7.55
N LYS A 352 -24.11 3.69 -7.80
CA LYS A 352 -25.49 3.17 -7.71
C LYS A 352 -25.80 2.71 -6.30
N TYR A 353 -26.94 3.14 -5.74
CA TYR A 353 -27.41 2.68 -4.43
C TYR A 353 -27.50 1.15 -4.35
N LYS A 354 -26.95 0.56 -3.29
CA LYS A 354 -27.03 -0.89 -2.99
C LYS A 354 -27.95 -1.14 -1.81
N TRP A 355 -27.65 -0.54 -0.66
CA TRP A 355 -28.41 -0.73 0.58
C TRP A 355 -28.09 0.38 1.60
N SER A 356 -28.90 0.45 2.65
CA SER A 356 -28.66 1.28 3.84
C SER A 356 -28.99 0.50 5.12
N THR A 357 -28.38 0.90 6.24
CA THR A 357 -28.68 0.38 7.58
C THR A 357 -28.56 1.48 8.63
N TRP A 358 -29.21 1.31 9.78
CA TRP A 358 -29.07 2.24 10.91
C TRP A 358 -27.76 2.01 11.64
N THR A 359 -27.14 3.07 12.13
CA THR A 359 -25.90 3.04 12.90
C THR A 359 -26.17 3.44 14.36
N GLY A 360 -25.11 3.65 15.13
CA GLY A 360 -25.13 4.49 16.33
C GLY A 360 -25.36 5.97 16.02
N ASP A 361 -25.25 6.81 17.05
CA ASP A 361 -25.54 8.24 16.96
C ASP A 361 -24.37 8.98 16.27
N ILE A 362 -24.66 9.67 15.16
CA ILE A 362 -23.68 10.50 14.42
C ILE A 362 -22.47 9.67 13.90
N PRO A 363 -22.67 8.74 12.93
CA PRO A 363 -21.56 8.02 12.29
C PRO A 363 -20.71 9.00 11.47
N GLY A 364 -19.40 9.01 11.68
CA GLY A 364 -18.50 9.94 11.00
C GLY A 364 -17.22 9.32 10.45
N HIS A 365 -16.78 8.19 11.01
CA HIS A 365 -15.46 7.63 10.73
C HIS A 365 -15.55 6.10 10.62
N ALA A 366 -14.74 5.51 9.73
CA ALA A 366 -14.75 4.08 9.51
C ALA A 366 -13.38 3.57 9.05
N CYS A 367 -13.13 2.26 9.18
CA CYS A 367 -11.97 1.60 8.60
C CYS A 367 -12.26 0.13 8.26
N PHE A 368 -11.56 -0.41 7.26
CA PHE A 368 -11.71 -1.80 6.81
C PHE A 368 -10.74 -2.76 7.50
N THR A 369 -11.18 -4.00 7.75
CA THR A 369 -10.37 -5.11 8.30
C THR A 369 -10.08 -6.16 7.22
N SER A 370 -8.91 -6.80 7.21
CA SER A 370 -8.52 -7.83 6.22
C SER A 370 -8.29 -9.24 6.81
N GLU A 371 -8.27 -10.27 5.96
CA GLU A 371 -7.86 -11.63 6.35
C GLU A 371 -6.38 -11.66 6.78
N GLY A 372 -6.11 -12.18 7.98
CA GLY A 372 -4.76 -12.32 8.48
C GLY A 372 -4.17 -11.00 8.97
N SER A 373 -4.51 -10.63 10.22
CA SER A 373 -3.61 -9.75 10.98
C SER A 373 -2.20 -10.36 11.16
N THR A 374 -1.96 -11.58 10.67
CA THR A 374 -0.67 -12.10 10.21
C THR A 374 -0.47 -11.96 8.70
N THR A 375 -0.48 -10.75 8.15
CA THR A 375 0.32 -10.26 7.02
C THR A 375 -0.10 -8.82 6.70
N ALA A 376 0.88 -7.92 6.60
CA ALA A 376 0.67 -6.50 6.40
C ALA A 376 -0.06 -6.21 5.09
N THR A 377 -1.13 -5.40 5.14
CA THR A 377 -1.58 -4.51 4.06
C THR A 377 -2.69 -3.56 4.57
N GLY A 378 -2.28 -2.48 5.23
CA GLY A 378 -2.92 -1.17 5.10
C GLY A 378 -1.93 -0.28 4.33
N PRO A 379 -2.34 0.83 3.69
CA PRO A 379 -1.43 1.68 2.95
C PRO A 379 -0.38 2.24 3.93
N GLN A 380 0.79 1.62 3.89
CA GLN A 380 2.00 2.19 4.44
C GLN A 380 2.35 3.37 3.52
N PRO A 381 2.70 4.56 4.02
CA PRO A 381 3.76 5.28 3.35
C PRO A 381 5.03 4.45 3.61
N THR A 382 5.24 3.38 2.85
CA THR A 382 6.55 2.76 2.83
C THR A 382 7.50 3.86 2.40
N THR A 383 8.59 4.05 3.13
CA THR A 383 9.78 4.59 2.46
C THR A 383 9.94 3.74 1.21
N PRO A 384 9.94 4.35 0.00
CA PRO A 384 9.98 3.59 -1.23
C PRO A 384 11.08 2.55 -1.10
N SER A 385 10.69 1.27 -1.23
CA SER A 385 11.64 0.18 -1.11
C SER A 385 12.67 0.37 -2.21
N ALA A 386 13.95 0.39 -1.84
CA ALA A 386 15.03 0.37 -2.83
C ALA A 386 14.90 -0.83 -3.77
N TYR A 387 14.24 -1.92 -3.35
CA TYR A 387 14.17 -3.18 -4.08
C TYR A 387 12.88 -3.37 -4.86
N ILE A 388 12.92 -4.28 -5.84
CA ILE A 388 11.76 -4.76 -6.61
C ILE A 388 10.54 -4.96 -5.71
N SER A 389 9.40 -4.40 -6.14
CA SER A 389 8.10 -4.58 -5.49
C SER A 389 7.43 -5.86 -5.96
N ALA A 390 7.29 -6.02 -7.28
CA ALA A 390 6.70 -7.21 -7.89
C ALA A 390 7.21 -7.45 -9.31
N VAL A 391 7.04 -8.69 -9.77
CA VAL A 391 7.26 -9.14 -11.14
C VAL A 391 5.92 -9.13 -11.87
N ASP A 392 5.85 -8.42 -13.00
CA ASP A 392 4.65 -8.25 -13.82
C ASP A 392 4.52 -9.34 -14.89
N GLU A 393 5.66 -9.74 -15.46
CA GLU A 393 5.72 -10.80 -16.47
C GLU A 393 6.93 -11.68 -16.24
N TYR A 394 6.76 -12.98 -16.37
CA TYR A 394 7.87 -13.92 -16.43
C TYR A 394 7.63 -14.89 -17.57
N ARG A 395 8.52 -14.86 -18.57
CA ARG A 395 8.41 -15.69 -19.77
C ARG A 395 9.78 -16.26 -20.13
N PRO A 396 10.23 -17.30 -19.41
CA PRO A 396 11.52 -17.91 -19.67
C PRO A 396 11.53 -18.60 -21.05
N ALA A 397 12.67 -18.55 -21.72
CA ALA A 397 12.94 -19.42 -22.87
C ALA A 397 13.36 -20.81 -22.34
N PRO A 398 13.43 -21.85 -23.18
CA PRO A 398 13.83 -23.17 -22.72
C PRO A 398 15.26 -23.20 -22.18
N GLY A 399 15.52 -24.02 -21.15
CA GLY A 399 16.83 -24.06 -20.50
C GLY A 399 16.95 -25.03 -19.32
N GLN A 400 18.18 -25.24 -18.88
CA GLN A 400 18.58 -26.24 -17.89
C GLN A 400 18.17 -25.91 -16.45
N PHE A 401 17.74 -24.68 -16.17
CA PHE A 401 17.18 -24.27 -14.86
C PHE A 401 15.70 -23.92 -14.92
N VAL A 402 15.10 -23.95 -16.11
CA VAL A 402 13.68 -23.68 -16.30
C VAL A 402 12.87 -24.75 -15.56
N ASN A 403 11.76 -24.32 -14.97
CA ASN A 403 10.88 -25.09 -14.08
C ASN A 403 11.46 -25.44 -12.70
N VAL A 404 12.74 -25.16 -12.40
CA VAL A 404 13.33 -25.39 -11.08
C VAL A 404 13.79 -24.10 -10.38
N LEU A 405 14.06 -23.03 -11.13
CA LEU A 405 14.59 -21.77 -10.59
C LEU A 405 13.84 -20.54 -11.18
N PRO A 406 12.69 -20.14 -10.62
CA PRO A 406 12.02 -20.75 -9.47
C PRO A 406 11.28 -22.03 -9.86
N GLN A 407 10.85 -22.81 -8.88
CA GLN A 407 10.08 -24.02 -9.16
C GLN A 407 8.72 -23.68 -9.76
N ILE A 408 8.51 -24.05 -11.02
CA ILE A 408 7.27 -23.88 -11.78
C ILE A 408 6.71 -25.25 -12.09
N ASP A 409 5.41 -25.42 -11.88
CA ASP A 409 4.67 -26.66 -12.04
C ASP A 409 3.77 -26.56 -13.29
N ALA A 410 3.28 -27.70 -13.79
CA ALA A 410 2.47 -27.72 -15.01
C ALA A 410 1.10 -27.02 -14.87
N ASP A 411 0.58 -26.91 -13.65
CA ASP A 411 -0.70 -26.23 -13.36
C ASP A 411 -0.53 -24.72 -13.16
N ASP A 412 0.69 -24.19 -13.24
CA ASP A 412 0.93 -22.74 -13.22
C ASP A 412 0.40 -22.06 -14.49
N ASN A 413 0.33 -20.73 -14.43
CA ASN A 413 0.07 -19.85 -15.56
C ASN A 413 0.99 -18.63 -15.48
N ALA A 414 0.84 -17.68 -16.41
CA ALA A 414 1.67 -16.47 -16.44
C ALA A 414 1.66 -15.72 -15.09
N ASP A 415 0.47 -15.54 -14.48
CA ASP A 415 0.31 -14.79 -13.23
C ASP A 415 0.94 -15.54 -12.04
N SER A 416 0.72 -16.85 -11.93
CA SER A 416 1.29 -17.64 -10.83
C SER A 416 2.81 -17.79 -10.97
N ALA A 417 3.32 -17.88 -12.19
CA ALA A 417 4.76 -17.90 -12.47
C ALA A 417 5.42 -16.56 -12.12
N ALA A 418 4.80 -15.43 -12.48
CA ALA A 418 5.23 -14.10 -12.07
C ALA A 418 5.19 -13.92 -10.54
N ALA A 419 4.15 -14.42 -9.86
CA ALA A 419 4.06 -14.40 -8.40
C ALA A 419 5.18 -15.23 -7.73
N LYS A 420 5.52 -16.39 -8.29
CA LYS A 420 6.65 -17.22 -7.81
C LYS A 420 7.99 -16.51 -8.00
N CYS A 421 8.18 -15.81 -9.12
CA CYS A 421 9.36 -14.95 -9.32
C CYS A 421 9.37 -13.77 -8.34
N THR A 422 8.24 -13.10 -8.13
CA THR A 422 8.10 -12.04 -7.11
C THR A 422 8.59 -12.54 -5.75
N LYS A 423 8.13 -13.71 -5.31
CA LYS A 423 8.59 -14.31 -4.05
C LYS A 423 10.10 -14.61 -4.03
N ALA A 424 10.69 -14.90 -5.18
CA ALA A 424 12.11 -15.22 -5.29
C ALA A 424 12.99 -13.96 -5.23
N ILE A 425 12.63 -12.88 -5.92
CA ILE A 425 13.53 -11.73 -6.17
C ILE A 425 13.04 -10.36 -5.68
N ALA A 426 11.81 -10.26 -5.15
CA ALA A 426 11.31 -9.00 -4.57
C ALA A 426 11.88 -8.73 -3.16
N GLY A 427 11.97 -7.45 -2.79
CA GLY A 427 12.35 -7.00 -1.44
C GLY A 427 13.82 -7.23 -1.03
N SER A 428 14.66 -7.80 -1.90
CA SER A 428 16.10 -7.96 -1.68
C SER A 428 16.84 -8.20 -3.02
N MET A 429 18.17 -8.45 -2.97
CA MET A 429 18.96 -8.91 -4.11
C MET A 429 19.62 -10.28 -3.85
N ASN A 430 19.03 -11.09 -2.96
CA ASN A 430 19.55 -12.41 -2.58
C ASN A 430 18.76 -13.56 -3.21
N GLY A 431 17.80 -13.24 -4.09
CA GLY A 431 17.02 -14.20 -4.83
C GLY A 431 17.81 -14.83 -5.97
N LEU A 432 17.15 -15.68 -6.75
CA LEU A 432 17.68 -16.16 -8.02
C LEU A 432 16.54 -16.74 -8.88
N ILE A 433 16.42 -16.27 -10.12
CA ILE A 433 15.58 -16.85 -11.17
C ILE A 433 16.41 -17.00 -12.45
N THR A 434 16.09 -17.98 -13.28
CA THR A 434 16.67 -18.15 -14.61
C THR A 434 15.76 -17.55 -15.68
N LEU A 435 16.34 -17.01 -16.75
CA LEU A 435 15.57 -16.59 -17.93
C LEU A 435 15.63 -17.64 -19.06
N GLY A 436 16.50 -18.65 -18.92
CA GLY A 436 16.76 -19.65 -19.94
C GLY A 436 17.52 -19.08 -21.14
N ALA A 437 17.44 -19.77 -22.28
CA ALA A 437 18.13 -19.37 -23.52
C ALA A 437 17.69 -17.98 -24.05
N TYR A 438 18.27 -17.58 -25.18
CA TYR A 438 17.99 -16.28 -25.81
C TYR A 438 16.51 -15.87 -25.81
N GLY A 439 16.27 -14.63 -25.40
CA GLY A 439 14.99 -13.94 -25.47
C GLY A 439 14.05 -14.21 -24.31
N GLY A 440 14.30 -15.23 -23.49
CA GLY A 440 13.57 -15.41 -22.23
C GLY A 440 13.72 -14.18 -21.34
N TYR A 441 12.65 -13.76 -20.66
CA TYR A 441 12.62 -12.47 -19.97
C TYR A 441 11.82 -12.45 -18.68
N VAL A 442 12.14 -11.45 -17.86
CA VAL A 442 11.36 -11.01 -16.70
C VAL A 442 11.09 -9.51 -16.79
N THR A 443 9.86 -9.10 -16.50
CA THR A 443 9.46 -7.69 -16.35
C THR A 443 9.06 -7.44 -14.90
N PHE A 444 9.54 -6.37 -14.29
CA PHE A 444 9.24 -6.01 -12.90
C PHE A 444 9.14 -4.49 -12.71
N HIS A 445 8.58 -4.09 -11.57
CA HIS A 445 8.51 -2.70 -11.13
C HIS A 445 8.95 -2.53 -9.66
N PHE A 446 9.29 -1.28 -9.32
CA PHE A 446 9.51 -0.83 -7.95
C PHE A 446 8.19 -0.28 -7.37
N ASP A 447 8.09 -0.10 -6.06
CA ASP A 447 6.89 0.49 -5.43
C ASP A 447 6.73 1.99 -5.71
N HIS A 448 7.59 2.53 -6.57
CA HIS A 448 7.69 3.92 -6.99
C HIS A 448 8.31 3.97 -8.39
N ARG A 449 8.26 5.17 -8.97
CA ARG A 449 8.91 5.48 -10.23
C ARG A 449 10.40 5.74 -10.03
N VAL A 450 11.26 5.07 -10.80
CA VAL A 450 12.72 5.26 -10.73
C VAL A 450 13.09 6.49 -11.55
N ARG A 451 13.70 7.48 -10.92
CA ARG A 451 14.12 8.72 -11.58
C ARG A 451 15.45 8.52 -12.30
N ASN A 452 15.58 9.12 -13.48
CA ASN A 452 16.86 9.23 -14.17
C ASN A 452 17.62 10.44 -13.60
N LEU A 453 18.68 10.18 -12.85
CA LEU A 453 19.56 11.18 -12.24
C LEU A 453 20.96 11.10 -12.86
N GLU A 454 21.88 11.93 -12.37
CA GLU A 454 23.27 11.90 -12.85
C GLU A 454 23.97 10.62 -12.33
N GLY A 455 24.32 9.72 -13.26
CA GLY A 455 25.07 8.49 -12.98
C GLY A 455 24.20 7.24 -13.09
N ASN A 456 24.57 6.18 -12.37
CA ASN A 456 23.80 4.94 -12.38
C ASN A 456 22.55 5.07 -11.49
N ASP A 457 21.39 4.71 -12.04
CA ASP A 457 20.09 4.73 -11.37
C ASP A 457 19.68 3.38 -10.81
N LEU A 458 20.08 2.30 -11.49
CA LEU A 458 19.69 0.94 -11.17
C LEU A 458 20.90 0.06 -10.91
N MET A 459 20.74 -0.93 -10.04
CA MET A 459 21.62 -2.09 -9.96
C MET A 459 20.79 -3.36 -10.09
N ILE A 460 21.13 -4.22 -11.05
CA ILE A 460 20.43 -5.48 -11.31
C ILE A 460 21.46 -6.60 -11.31
N LYS A 461 21.39 -7.47 -10.30
CA LYS A 461 22.40 -8.51 -10.07
C LYS A 461 22.01 -9.82 -10.74
N GLY A 462 23.01 -10.52 -11.27
CA GLY A 462 22.95 -11.95 -11.60
C GLY A 462 23.83 -12.76 -10.64
N ASN A 463 24.19 -13.98 -11.04
CA ASN A 463 25.05 -14.88 -10.27
C ASN A 463 26.50 -14.94 -10.81
N ALA A 464 26.82 -14.14 -11.84
CA ALA A 464 28.09 -14.11 -12.52
C ALA A 464 29.31 -14.01 -11.59
N PHE A 465 30.37 -14.68 -11.99
CA PHE A 465 31.69 -14.58 -11.40
C PHE A 465 32.76 -14.59 -12.49
N ASN A 466 34.02 -14.33 -12.13
CA ASN A 466 35.09 -14.22 -13.11
C ASN A 466 35.23 -15.50 -13.97
N GLY A 467 34.98 -15.38 -15.27
CA GLY A 467 35.01 -16.49 -16.23
C GLY A 467 33.66 -17.18 -16.45
N ASN A 468 32.58 -16.69 -15.85
CA ASN A 468 31.21 -17.16 -16.02
C ASN A 468 30.27 -15.95 -16.04
N SER A 469 30.11 -15.37 -17.23
CA SER A 469 29.25 -14.23 -17.51
C SER A 469 28.18 -14.64 -18.52
N GLU A 470 26.91 -14.41 -18.18
CA GLU A 470 25.74 -14.81 -18.98
C GLU A 470 24.85 -13.59 -19.27
N PRO A 471 25.37 -12.62 -20.05
CA PRO A 471 24.87 -11.26 -20.13
C PRO A 471 23.42 -11.13 -20.63
N GLY A 472 22.60 -10.46 -19.82
CA GLY A 472 21.24 -10.05 -20.16
C GLY A 472 21.15 -8.56 -20.52
N ILE A 473 20.29 -8.21 -21.47
CA ILE A 473 20.02 -6.82 -21.83
C ILE A 473 18.88 -6.27 -20.97
N VAL A 474 19.01 -5.01 -20.56
CA VAL A 474 17.99 -4.26 -19.84
C VAL A 474 17.19 -3.39 -20.81
N MET A 475 15.87 -3.44 -20.68
CA MET A 475 14.95 -2.47 -21.25
C MET A 475 14.18 -1.76 -20.15
N VAL A 476 13.78 -0.54 -20.43
CA VAL A 476 12.98 0.28 -19.54
C VAL A 476 11.75 0.81 -20.27
N SER A 477 10.65 0.96 -19.55
CA SER A 477 9.42 1.54 -20.07
C SER A 477 8.88 2.58 -19.11
N VAL A 478 8.29 3.61 -19.69
CA VAL A 478 7.44 4.56 -18.98
C VAL A 478 6.00 4.05 -19.09
N ASP A 479 5.25 4.06 -17.99
CA ASP A 479 3.79 3.88 -18.01
C ASP A 479 3.16 5.16 -18.58
N ALA A 480 3.27 5.33 -19.91
CA ALA A 480 2.84 6.51 -20.64
C ALA A 480 1.31 6.58 -20.76
N ASN A 481 0.65 5.43 -20.77
CA ASN A 481 -0.81 5.35 -20.81
C ASN A 481 -1.46 5.32 -19.41
N HIS A 482 -0.64 5.17 -18.36
CA HIS A 482 -1.00 5.23 -16.94
C HIS A 482 -1.99 4.13 -16.50
N ASN A 483 -1.86 2.92 -17.06
CA ASN A 483 -2.72 1.79 -16.72
C ASN A 483 -2.10 0.82 -15.70
N GLY A 484 -0.87 1.09 -15.26
CA GLY A 484 -0.11 0.26 -14.32
C GLY A 484 0.32 -1.08 -14.92
N LYS A 485 0.50 -1.16 -16.24
CA LYS A 485 0.93 -2.38 -16.95
C LYS A 485 2.14 -2.12 -17.85
N PRO A 486 2.99 -3.13 -18.06
CA PRO A 486 4.15 -3.07 -18.94
C PRO A 486 3.82 -3.09 -20.45
N ASP A 487 2.84 -2.30 -20.90
CA ASP A 487 2.29 -2.34 -22.28
C ASP A 487 2.55 -1.07 -23.12
N ASP A 488 3.39 -0.17 -22.64
CA ASP A 488 3.86 1.03 -23.35
C ASP A 488 5.18 0.82 -24.12
N GLU A 489 5.72 1.89 -24.70
CA GLU A 489 6.93 1.86 -25.51
C GLU A 489 8.17 1.52 -24.69
N TRP A 490 8.93 0.54 -25.18
CA TRP A 490 10.12 0.00 -24.55
C TRP A 490 11.41 0.55 -25.16
N TYR A 491 12.37 0.89 -24.31
CA TYR A 491 13.68 1.39 -24.69
C TYR A 491 14.78 0.48 -24.14
N GLU A 492 15.64 -0.04 -25.00
CA GLU A 492 16.83 -0.78 -24.54
C GLU A 492 17.85 0.19 -23.95
N LEU A 493 18.52 -0.20 -22.87
CA LEU A 493 19.70 0.50 -22.41
C LEU A 493 20.90 0.04 -23.23
N ARG A 494 21.70 0.99 -23.73
CA ARG A 494 22.95 0.66 -24.42
C ARG A 494 23.92 -0.04 -23.47
N GLY A 495 24.76 -0.88 -24.06
CA GLY A 495 25.89 -1.49 -23.38
C GLY A 495 27.15 -1.41 -24.22
N SER A 496 28.27 -1.81 -23.62
CA SER A 496 29.60 -1.74 -24.24
C SER A 496 29.71 -2.42 -25.61
N ALA A 497 28.94 -3.48 -25.89
CA ALA A 497 29.03 -4.18 -27.18
C ALA A 497 28.61 -3.31 -28.38
N ASP A 498 27.80 -2.25 -28.16
CA ASP A 498 27.47 -1.27 -29.20
C ASP A 498 28.72 -0.60 -29.79
N ALA A 499 29.76 -0.41 -28.99
CA ALA A 499 31.01 0.26 -29.38
C ALA A 499 32.16 -0.74 -29.56
N ASP A 500 32.26 -1.73 -28.69
CA ASP A 500 33.41 -2.65 -28.65
C ASP A 500 33.26 -3.82 -29.63
N SER A 501 32.02 -4.11 -30.06
CA SER A 501 31.67 -5.23 -30.92
C SER A 501 30.92 -4.82 -32.19
N VAL A 502 31.26 -3.65 -32.75
CA VAL A 502 30.67 -3.12 -33.98
C VAL A 502 30.65 -4.18 -35.09
N GLY A 503 29.46 -4.40 -35.65
CA GLY A 503 29.22 -5.39 -36.71
C GLY A 503 29.01 -6.83 -36.23
N LYS A 504 29.10 -7.10 -34.92
CA LYS A 504 28.79 -8.41 -34.33
C LYS A 504 27.49 -8.45 -33.53
N VAL A 505 27.02 -7.31 -33.03
CA VAL A 505 25.69 -7.16 -32.43
C VAL A 505 24.62 -7.21 -33.51
N VAL A 506 23.56 -7.99 -33.30
CA VAL A 506 22.45 -8.15 -34.26
C VAL A 506 21.17 -7.60 -33.66
N TYR A 507 20.73 -6.44 -34.13
CA TYR A 507 19.45 -5.83 -33.73
C TYR A 507 18.27 -6.45 -34.48
N GLY A 508 17.11 -6.57 -33.82
CA GLY A 508 15.90 -7.14 -34.42
C GLY A 508 16.00 -8.63 -34.74
N TYR A 509 16.84 -9.35 -33.99
CA TYR A 509 16.96 -10.80 -34.10
C TYR A 509 15.74 -11.47 -33.45
N SER A 510 15.16 -12.46 -34.12
CA SER A 510 14.02 -13.21 -33.62
C SER A 510 14.26 -14.71 -33.73
N ILE A 511 13.95 -15.43 -32.66
CA ILE A 511 14.08 -16.89 -32.55
C ILE A 511 12.74 -17.51 -32.17
N THR A 512 12.44 -18.68 -32.70
CA THR A 512 11.26 -19.47 -32.37
C THR A 512 11.69 -20.83 -31.83
N TYR A 513 11.28 -21.17 -30.61
CA TYR A 513 11.46 -22.48 -30.00
C TYR A 513 10.19 -23.32 -30.17
N ASN A 514 10.34 -24.59 -30.54
CA ASN A 514 9.23 -25.53 -30.64
C ASN A 514 9.32 -26.57 -29.52
N PRO A 515 8.22 -26.86 -28.80
CA PRO A 515 8.25 -27.82 -27.69
C PRO A 515 8.65 -29.21 -28.18
N SER A 516 9.57 -29.85 -27.46
CA SER A 516 10.03 -31.23 -27.70
C SER A 516 10.13 -31.93 -26.35
N PRO A 517 9.03 -32.51 -25.83
CA PRO A 517 8.98 -33.00 -24.46
C PRO A 517 10.11 -33.99 -24.14
N MET A 518 10.82 -33.72 -23.04
CA MET A 518 11.94 -34.52 -22.55
C MET A 518 13.07 -34.77 -23.58
N ALA A 519 13.21 -33.89 -24.57
CA ALA A 519 14.20 -33.95 -25.63
C ALA A 519 14.85 -32.57 -25.88
N ASP A 520 15.90 -32.53 -26.70
CA ASP A 520 16.51 -31.27 -27.12
C ASP A 520 15.45 -30.37 -27.76
N ILE A 521 15.44 -29.08 -27.39
CA ILE A 521 14.40 -28.14 -27.83
C ILE A 521 14.83 -27.46 -29.13
N PRO A 522 14.22 -27.79 -30.29
CA PRO A 522 14.61 -27.20 -31.57
C PRO A 522 14.20 -25.73 -31.66
N TRP A 523 15.04 -24.93 -32.31
CA TRP A 523 14.76 -23.55 -32.64
C TRP A 523 15.12 -23.19 -34.07
N THR A 524 14.47 -22.14 -34.59
CA THR A 524 14.74 -21.50 -35.88
C THR A 524 14.77 -19.98 -35.70
N ASP A 525 15.53 -19.25 -36.52
CA ASP A 525 15.61 -17.78 -36.44
C ASP A 525 15.15 -17.06 -37.72
N ASN A 526 14.98 -15.74 -37.63
CA ASN A 526 14.58 -14.88 -38.75
C ASN A 526 15.68 -14.62 -39.79
N ARG A 527 16.84 -15.30 -39.67
CA ARG A 527 18.00 -15.21 -40.58
C ARG A 527 18.31 -16.55 -41.26
N GLY A 528 17.46 -17.57 -41.05
CA GLY A 528 17.61 -18.91 -41.63
C GLY A 528 18.49 -19.87 -40.82
N GLY A 529 18.93 -19.46 -39.62
CA GLY A 529 19.58 -20.31 -38.66
C GLY A 529 18.60 -21.26 -37.97
N ASN A 530 19.13 -22.38 -37.49
CA ASN A 530 18.41 -23.37 -36.70
C ASN A 530 19.38 -24.14 -35.80
N GLY A 531 18.85 -24.72 -34.74
CA GLY A 531 19.64 -25.48 -33.78
C GLY A 531 18.78 -26.03 -32.65
N PHE A 532 19.41 -26.31 -31.52
CA PHE A 532 18.74 -26.83 -30.33
C PHE A 532 19.19 -26.11 -29.06
N VAL A 533 18.31 -26.03 -28.06
CA VAL A 533 18.72 -25.97 -26.66
C VAL A 533 18.96 -27.41 -26.22
N TYR A 534 20.23 -27.78 -26.07
CA TYR A 534 20.65 -29.15 -25.79
C TYR A 534 20.44 -29.52 -24.34
N ARG A 535 19.85 -30.69 -24.10
CA ARG A 535 19.76 -31.26 -22.76
C ARG A 535 21.10 -31.81 -22.32
N ASN A 536 21.40 -31.66 -21.04
CA ASN A 536 22.56 -32.28 -20.40
C ASN A 536 22.14 -33.33 -19.35
N SER A 537 23.10 -34.12 -18.88
CA SER A 537 22.85 -35.20 -17.91
C SER A 537 22.64 -34.72 -16.48
N SER A 538 23.00 -33.47 -16.16
CA SER A 538 22.94 -32.90 -14.82
C SER A 538 21.55 -32.37 -14.47
N HIS A 539 20.79 -31.92 -15.48
CA HIS A 539 19.46 -31.35 -15.33
C HIS A 539 18.42 -32.24 -16.04
N GLN A 540 17.64 -32.97 -15.25
CA GLN A 540 16.74 -34.02 -15.76
C GLN A 540 15.28 -33.57 -15.95
N GLN A 541 14.90 -32.39 -15.46
CA GLN A 541 13.55 -31.85 -15.61
C GLN A 541 13.23 -31.49 -17.07
N GLU A 542 11.98 -31.12 -17.35
CA GLU A 542 11.59 -30.54 -18.64
C GLU A 542 12.28 -29.19 -18.85
N TYR A 543 12.85 -28.96 -20.04
CA TYR A 543 13.54 -27.69 -20.36
C TYR A 543 12.57 -26.67 -20.94
N PHE A 544 11.49 -27.11 -21.59
CA PHE A 544 10.44 -26.22 -22.04
C PHE A 544 9.60 -25.73 -20.84
N PRO A 545 9.18 -24.45 -20.77
CA PRO A 545 8.32 -23.99 -19.68
C PRO A 545 7.01 -24.78 -19.60
N LEU A 546 6.72 -25.39 -18.44
CA LEU A 546 5.64 -26.37 -18.30
C LEU A 546 4.24 -25.80 -18.54
N TRP A 547 4.03 -24.52 -18.23
CA TRP A 547 2.74 -23.83 -18.36
C TRP A 547 2.50 -23.25 -19.76
N VAL A 548 3.50 -23.28 -20.65
CA VAL A 548 3.37 -22.73 -22.01
C VAL A 548 2.99 -23.85 -22.99
N HIS A 549 1.89 -23.64 -23.71
CA HIS A 549 1.41 -24.60 -24.70
C HIS A 549 1.70 -24.10 -26.12
N GLY A 550 2.60 -24.80 -26.83
CA GLY A 550 2.98 -24.50 -28.20
C GLY A 550 4.30 -23.74 -28.34
N SER A 551 4.62 -23.35 -29.57
CA SER A 551 5.87 -22.67 -29.90
C SER A 551 5.92 -21.27 -29.30
N MET A 552 7.12 -20.81 -28.94
CA MET A 552 7.37 -19.47 -28.40
C MET A 552 8.36 -18.72 -29.27
N THR A 553 8.10 -17.43 -29.51
CA THR A 553 8.96 -16.56 -30.30
C THR A 553 9.37 -15.35 -29.49
N PHE A 554 10.65 -15.04 -29.51
CA PHE A 554 11.23 -13.87 -28.85
C PHE A 554 11.92 -12.98 -29.89
N THR A 555 11.96 -11.68 -29.64
CA THR A 555 12.59 -10.69 -30.52
C THR A 555 13.36 -9.69 -29.67
N GLY A 556 14.56 -9.30 -30.11
CA GLY A 556 15.41 -8.36 -29.39
C GLY A 556 16.77 -8.18 -30.06
N THR A 557 17.75 -7.79 -29.27
CA THR A 557 19.15 -7.67 -29.67
C THR A 557 19.93 -8.93 -29.29
N LEU A 558 20.65 -9.51 -30.25
CA LEU A 558 21.55 -10.64 -30.03
C LEU A 558 22.99 -10.14 -29.88
N LEU A 559 23.57 -10.41 -28.72
CA LEU A 559 24.98 -10.15 -28.41
C LEU A 559 25.90 -11.18 -29.08
N PRO A 560 27.15 -10.80 -29.38
CA PRO A 560 28.14 -11.76 -29.87
C PRO A 560 28.51 -12.76 -28.78
N HIS A 561 28.85 -13.99 -29.17
CA HIS A 561 29.29 -15.02 -28.23
C HIS A 561 30.50 -14.57 -27.41
N ASN A 562 30.39 -14.71 -26.09
CA ASN A 562 31.48 -14.47 -25.15
C ASN A 562 32.19 -15.75 -24.67
N GLY A 563 31.68 -16.93 -25.04
CA GLY A 563 32.23 -18.22 -24.64
C GLY A 563 33.48 -18.60 -25.44
N ARG A 564 34.55 -18.96 -24.75
CA ARG A 564 35.75 -19.56 -25.34
C ARG A 564 36.21 -20.79 -24.59
N GLN A 565 36.73 -21.74 -25.36
CA GLN A 565 37.30 -22.96 -24.81
C GLN A 565 38.81 -22.78 -24.57
N VAL A 566 39.25 -23.01 -23.33
CA VAL A 566 40.64 -22.82 -22.89
C VAL A 566 41.22 -24.15 -22.43
N ASN A 567 42.47 -24.42 -22.79
CA ASN A 567 43.20 -25.56 -22.25
C ASN A 567 43.68 -25.23 -20.84
N VAL A 568 43.16 -25.94 -19.84
CA VAL A 568 43.50 -25.74 -18.42
C VAL A 568 44.59 -26.70 -17.92
N GLY A 569 45.25 -27.40 -18.85
CA GLY A 569 46.34 -28.36 -18.57
C GLY A 569 45.93 -29.80 -18.87
N ALA A 570 46.93 -30.66 -19.08
CA ALA A 570 46.76 -32.11 -19.33
C ALA A 570 45.80 -32.49 -20.48
N GLY A 571 45.57 -31.59 -21.44
CA GLY A 571 44.63 -31.80 -22.55
C GLY A 571 43.17 -31.60 -22.19
N VAL A 572 42.87 -31.21 -20.95
CA VAL A 572 41.52 -30.88 -20.49
C VAL A 572 41.17 -29.47 -20.97
N ARG A 573 40.01 -29.37 -21.61
CA ARG A 573 39.48 -28.10 -22.10
C ARG A 573 38.32 -27.67 -21.22
N ASN A 574 38.36 -26.42 -20.76
CA ASN A 574 37.28 -25.81 -20.00
C ASN A 574 36.67 -24.63 -20.76
N TRP A 575 35.43 -24.28 -20.47
CA TRP A 575 34.78 -23.09 -21.01
C TRP A 575 34.99 -21.91 -20.06
N PHE A 576 35.24 -20.75 -20.65
CA PHE A 576 35.29 -19.46 -19.98
C PHE A 576 34.38 -18.51 -20.75
N LEU A 577 33.50 -17.82 -20.04
CA LEU A 577 32.58 -16.84 -20.59
C LEU A 577 33.10 -15.47 -20.13
N ASP A 578 33.60 -14.68 -21.08
CA ASP A 578 34.22 -13.39 -20.78
C ASP A 578 33.15 -12.31 -20.58
N SER A 579 33.31 -11.44 -19.58
CA SER A 579 32.38 -10.32 -19.33
C SER A 579 32.51 -9.24 -20.39
N PHE A 580 31.40 -8.62 -20.77
CA PHE A 580 31.39 -7.33 -21.46
C PHE A 580 31.79 -6.20 -20.49
N ALA A 581 32.21 -5.04 -21.01
CA ALA A 581 32.76 -3.99 -20.16
C ALA A 581 31.72 -3.35 -19.21
N TRP A 582 30.48 -3.14 -19.70
CA TRP A 582 29.36 -2.57 -18.92
C TRP A 582 28.02 -2.74 -19.68
N GLY A 583 26.90 -2.55 -18.96
CA GLY A 583 25.56 -2.41 -19.52
C GLY A 583 24.76 -3.71 -19.67
N TYR A 584 25.12 -4.76 -18.93
CA TYR A 584 24.45 -6.07 -19.01
C TYR A 584 24.25 -6.68 -17.61
N VAL A 585 23.11 -7.34 -17.41
CA VAL A 585 22.81 -8.12 -16.20
C VAL A 585 23.61 -9.41 -16.26
N ASP A 586 23.98 -9.97 -15.10
CA ASP A 586 24.71 -11.25 -15.04
C ASP A 586 26.03 -11.24 -15.82
N ASN A 587 26.65 -10.07 -15.84
CA ASN A 587 27.83 -9.79 -16.64
C ASN A 587 29.12 -9.84 -15.80
N SER A 588 29.04 -9.43 -14.54
CA SER A 588 30.19 -9.31 -13.65
C SER A 588 29.76 -9.53 -12.21
N GLY A 589 30.63 -10.15 -11.40
CA GLY A 589 30.38 -10.32 -9.96
C GLY A 589 30.57 -9.04 -9.12
N THR A 590 30.65 -7.87 -9.75
CA THR A 590 30.86 -6.56 -9.09
C THR A 590 29.63 -5.69 -9.26
N ASP A 591 29.34 -4.85 -8.26
CA ASP A 591 28.20 -3.92 -8.28
C ASP A 591 28.30 -2.94 -9.46
N GLU A 592 29.50 -2.42 -9.74
CA GLU A 592 29.78 -1.51 -10.85
C GLU A 592 29.46 -2.14 -12.22
N GLY A 593 29.83 -3.41 -12.42
CA GLY A 593 29.54 -4.13 -13.67
C GLY A 593 28.07 -4.54 -13.85
N CYS A 594 27.25 -4.36 -12.81
CA CYS A 594 25.82 -4.65 -12.77
C CYS A 594 24.97 -3.39 -12.47
N SER A 595 25.54 -2.21 -12.65
CA SER A 595 24.84 -0.92 -12.50
C SER A 595 24.49 -0.32 -13.86
N PHE A 596 23.36 0.39 -13.93
CA PHE A 596 22.78 0.91 -15.16
C PHE A 596 22.36 2.36 -14.99
N ASP A 597 22.67 3.16 -16.00
CA ASP A 597 22.26 4.55 -16.16
C ASP A 597 21.16 4.61 -17.23
N ILE A 598 19.98 5.11 -16.85
CA ILE A 598 18.78 5.23 -17.69
C ILE A 598 19.01 6.18 -18.86
N SER A 599 19.95 7.13 -18.75
CA SER A 599 20.36 8.01 -19.86
C SER A 599 20.99 7.25 -21.04
N ASN A 600 21.30 5.96 -20.88
CA ASN A 600 21.69 5.09 -21.97
C ASN A 600 20.50 4.53 -22.78
N ALA A 601 19.26 4.92 -22.49
CA ALA A 601 18.09 4.48 -23.23
C ALA A 601 18.17 4.86 -24.73
N VAL A 602 17.76 3.93 -25.59
CA VAL A 602 17.65 4.15 -27.04
C VAL A 602 16.37 3.60 -27.62
N ASP A 603 15.93 4.23 -28.70
CA ASP A 603 14.81 3.74 -29.51
C ASP A 603 15.19 2.55 -30.39
N SER A 604 14.21 2.02 -31.12
CA SER A 604 14.38 0.90 -32.06
C SER A 604 15.38 1.15 -33.19
N GLN A 605 15.77 2.41 -33.44
CA GLN A 605 16.83 2.78 -34.39
C GLN A 605 18.18 3.08 -33.70
N ARG A 606 18.31 2.73 -32.42
CA ARG A 606 19.49 2.98 -31.56
C ARG A 606 19.81 4.47 -31.39
N ARG A 607 18.83 5.37 -31.56
CA ARG A 607 19.01 6.80 -31.28
C ARG A 607 18.79 7.03 -29.79
N PRO A 608 19.63 7.85 -29.12
CA PRO A 608 19.45 8.17 -27.71
C PRO A 608 18.06 8.77 -27.41
N VAL A 609 17.46 8.34 -26.32
CA VAL A 609 16.19 8.83 -25.81
C VAL A 609 16.41 9.36 -24.40
N SER A 610 15.93 10.58 -24.15
CA SER A 610 15.94 11.17 -22.81
C SER A 610 14.66 10.78 -22.08
N LEU A 611 14.80 9.97 -21.04
CA LEU A 611 13.71 9.62 -20.14
C LEU A 611 13.95 10.32 -18.79
N GLU A 612 12.94 11.00 -18.25
CA GLU A 612 13.06 11.64 -16.92
C GLU A 612 12.95 10.61 -15.79
N ALA A 613 12.23 9.52 -16.03
CA ALA A 613 11.99 8.44 -15.09
C ALA A 613 11.43 7.22 -15.83
N ILE A 614 11.37 6.07 -15.16
CA ILE A 614 10.83 4.81 -15.69
C ILE A 614 9.90 4.14 -14.67
N ASP A 615 8.98 3.33 -15.15
CA ASP A 615 7.97 2.65 -14.34
C ASP A 615 8.17 1.12 -14.35
N PHE A 616 8.68 0.57 -15.47
CA PHE A 616 8.96 -0.86 -15.61
C PHE A 616 10.37 -1.12 -16.13
N VAL A 617 10.93 -2.24 -15.70
CA VAL A 617 12.21 -2.76 -16.15
C VAL A 617 12.00 -4.17 -16.68
N ARG A 618 12.54 -4.47 -17.87
CA ARG A 618 12.61 -5.82 -18.42
C ARG A 618 14.07 -6.24 -18.59
N VAL A 619 14.39 -7.47 -18.17
CA VAL A 619 15.68 -8.11 -18.45
C VAL A 619 15.44 -9.32 -19.34
N TYR A 620 16.24 -9.49 -20.39
CA TYR A 620 16.15 -10.66 -21.26
C TYR A 620 17.53 -11.26 -21.59
N SER A 621 17.59 -12.59 -21.72
CA SER A 621 18.80 -13.31 -22.13
C SER A 621 19.21 -12.91 -23.55
N ALA A 622 20.43 -12.39 -23.72
CA ALA A 622 20.81 -11.74 -24.97
C ALA A 622 21.81 -12.54 -25.83
N GLU A 623 22.18 -13.75 -25.43
CA GLU A 623 23.07 -14.64 -26.19
C GLU A 623 22.38 -15.94 -26.61
N ASN A 624 22.67 -16.39 -27.83
CA ASN A 624 22.30 -17.71 -28.34
C ASN A 624 23.58 -18.51 -28.60
N GLN A 625 24.12 -19.15 -27.56
CA GLN A 625 25.33 -19.97 -27.63
C GLN A 625 25.18 -21.27 -26.82
N TYR A 626 26.00 -22.27 -27.17
CA TYR A 626 26.08 -23.53 -26.45
C TYR A 626 27.53 -23.82 -26.07
N CYS A 627 27.79 -23.89 -24.77
CA CYS A 627 29.11 -24.06 -24.18
C CYS A 627 29.35 -25.51 -23.73
N GLY A 628 28.95 -26.49 -24.54
CA GLY A 628 29.21 -27.91 -24.28
C GLY A 628 28.62 -28.39 -22.97
N TRP A 629 29.48 -28.85 -22.04
CA TRP A 629 29.05 -29.38 -20.75
C TRP A 629 28.39 -28.33 -19.84
N LEU A 630 28.65 -27.03 -20.05
CA LEU A 630 27.98 -25.94 -19.32
C LEU A 630 26.52 -25.76 -19.75
N GLY A 631 26.16 -26.20 -20.96
CA GLY A 631 24.82 -25.99 -21.51
C GLY A 631 24.70 -24.73 -22.35
N GLU A 632 23.46 -24.25 -22.48
CA GLU A 632 23.14 -22.94 -23.01
C GLU A 632 23.67 -21.83 -22.09
N THR A 633 23.91 -20.65 -22.67
CA THR A 633 24.12 -19.45 -21.86
C THR A 633 22.76 -18.86 -21.48
N SER A 634 22.55 -18.71 -20.17
CA SER A 634 21.29 -18.32 -19.56
C SER A 634 21.52 -17.18 -18.58
N THR A 635 20.87 -16.05 -18.80
CA THR A 635 20.93 -14.97 -17.82
C THR A 635 20.14 -15.35 -16.57
N GLU A 636 20.75 -15.19 -15.41
CA GLU A 636 20.07 -15.23 -14.12
C GLU A 636 19.87 -13.83 -13.50
N VAL A 637 18.79 -13.69 -12.72
CA VAL A 637 18.46 -12.45 -12.02
C VAL A 637 18.27 -12.73 -10.52
N CYS A 638 19.07 -12.06 -9.69
CA CYS A 638 19.03 -12.16 -8.23
C CYS A 638 18.09 -11.14 -7.57
N GLY A 639 17.77 -10.07 -8.30
CA GLY A 639 16.97 -8.94 -7.85
C GLY A 639 17.53 -7.62 -8.40
N ALA A 640 16.85 -6.53 -8.08
CA ALA A 640 17.24 -5.19 -8.51
C ALA A 640 17.06 -4.18 -7.38
N MET A 641 17.80 -3.08 -7.49
CA MET A 641 17.79 -1.97 -6.55
C MET A 641 17.80 -0.61 -7.30
N ASP A 642 16.92 0.30 -6.91
CA ASP A 642 17.03 1.74 -7.20
C ASP A 642 18.13 2.34 -6.32
N LEU A 643 19.12 2.97 -6.95
CA LEU A 643 20.30 3.54 -6.31
C LEU A 643 20.04 4.92 -5.65
N HIS A 644 18.82 5.42 -5.74
CA HIS A 644 18.44 6.79 -5.39
C HIS A 644 17.30 6.91 -4.38
N THR A 645 16.77 5.79 -3.85
CA THR A 645 15.82 5.81 -2.73
C THR A 645 16.52 6.32 -1.46
N LYS A 646 16.33 7.62 -1.14
CA LYS A 646 16.72 8.24 0.14
C LYS A 646 15.53 8.84 0.85
#